data_AF-Q8SV41-F1
#
_entry.id   AF-Q8SV41-F1
#
_cell.length_a   1.000
_cell.length_b   1.000
_cell.length_c   1.000
_cell.angle_alpha   90.00
_cell.angle_beta   90.00
_cell.angle_gamma   90.00
#
_symmetry.space_group_name_H-M   'P 1'
#
loop_
_entity.id
_entity.type
_entity.pdbx_description
1 polymer ?
#
loop_
_entity_poly.entity_id
_entity_poly.type
_entity_poly.pdbx_seq_one_letter_code
_entity_poly.pdbx_strand_id
1 'polypeptide(L)'
;MNEVDLLLREIRIDWETLITEDFNPLKQALKNKNSSVDASNFRNLFHKVEKAMEEIIEKNYKGFSDSVLSYMESYHLNVQCYDSIQEISRTTEELSGMKMEVKDMIKEYDDVRVFEAKQKICLVLLEIRRNFNEFCAIRDMVESDVKNNAENRGMSPKLLEAAKKIRAIYDLVDENRLEELGCIKKFRGDVDLEAGDFMKLVYGRINRFVFYNECEYQDDFRCVVVLDTLRDLEKYQADSLEEEYFKVVESVIEEVGKKTTENQAETLAKMIAGRTGMVIRNFKTLFEMAETSFEGLHEKSKNFFGEEEPVLRIYSPQCQETVESATNKILRKLVLEYVEDPERRRCEGVFKAENFIGNIDYSSVFESKYLIHEKMTKITELQTVFSGNFTRILSSGMEMAIYMEKYTASSEMKRYLRNLLDERYVKQKESQVKKQIAYLLNNDEWHRNDYSSNRLSFYSNYRGLIAEFSSYPELCNISTISDFLDGFFEKKLGGHFENMFKSDIIKDSLSSGHSDEEVAASFKDYLLVRDIDRSNLFFQKQSYENMFFSLETLRDINGPIKGKGLEALLSSVLTRSKFQVVLEILYFFDLFYREGNYANKNDYYLHKILGVVEDVYSSESRPDIHIECFGFVFECLNFYIQNNVARLNVRSIEELRHFLKKIRLLDEILGFIGGEYSLNEAIGFLEDVVSGNIRSENGKRLRNKLNEK
;
A
#
# COMPACT_ATOMS: atom_id res chain seq x y z
N MET A 1 -92.89 -40.34 -36.12
CA MET A 1 -92.14 -40.30 -37.39
C MET A 1 -92.42 -38.94 -37.98
N ASN A 2 -91.45 -38.03 -37.90
CA ASN A 2 -91.72 -36.59 -38.04
C ASN A 2 -92.13 -36.24 -39.48
N GLU A 3 -93.26 -35.56 -39.62
CA GLU A 3 -93.70 -34.99 -40.90
C GLU A 3 -92.59 -34.15 -41.53
N VAL A 4 -91.73 -33.51 -40.72
CA VAL A 4 -90.55 -32.76 -41.15
C VAL A 4 -89.51 -33.62 -41.88
N ASP A 5 -89.27 -34.87 -41.47
CA ASP A 5 -88.28 -35.75 -42.13
C ASP A 5 -88.82 -36.34 -43.44
N LEU A 6 -90.13 -36.60 -43.51
CA LEU A 6 -90.82 -36.98 -44.74
C LEU A 6 -90.87 -35.80 -45.72
N LEU A 7 -91.14 -34.59 -45.22
CA LEU A 7 -91.14 -33.35 -46.00
C LEU A 7 -89.74 -32.98 -46.49
N LEU A 8 -88.69 -33.16 -45.68
CA LEU A 8 -87.29 -32.97 -46.08
C LEU A 8 -86.85 -34.01 -47.11
N ARG A 9 -87.32 -35.25 -47.04
CA ARG A 9 -87.07 -36.26 -48.09
C ARG A 9 -87.81 -35.96 -49.38
N GLU A 10 -89.08 -35.54 -49.32
CA GLU A 10 -89.85 -35.10 -50.50
C GLU A 10 -89.21 -33.86 -51.14
N ILE A 11 -88.88 -32.84 -50.35
CA ILE A 11 -88.20 -31.61 -50.80
C ILE A 11 -86.82 -31.94 -51.37
N ARG A 12 -86.10 -32.92 -50.82
CA ARG A 12 -84.79 -33.35 -51.34
C ARG A 12 -84.91 -34.12 -52.66
N ILE A 13 -85.92 -34.97 -52.83
CA ILE A 13 -86.16 -35.67 -54.11
C ILE A 13 -86.58 -34.68 -55.21
N ASP A 14 -87.43 -33.69 -54.87
CA ASP A 14 -87.82 -32.61 -55.78
C ASP A 14 -86.67 -31.62 -56.03
N TRP A 15 -85.81 -31.35 -55.05
CA TRP A 15 -84.59 -30.53 -55.19
C TRP A 15 -83.50 -31.23 -56.01
N GLU A 16 -83.28 -32.53 -55.84
CA GLU A 16 -82.30 -33.29 -56.63
C GLU A 16 -82.72 -33.43 -58.10
N THR A 17 -84.03 -33.31 -58.41
CA THR A 17 -84.50 -33.14 -59.82
C THR A 17 -84.44 -31.68 -60.32
N LEU A 18 -84.42 -30.69 -59.42
CA LEU A 18 -84.29 -29.26 -59.76
C LEU A 18 -82.84 -28.78 -59.86
N ILE A 19 -81.85 -29.47 -59.26
CA ILE A 19 -80.42 -29.12 -59.33
C ILE A 19 -79.74 -29.94 -60.43
N THR A 20 -80.12 -29.70 -61.68
CA THR A 20 -79.20 -29.86 -62.81
C THR A 20 -78.52 -28.52 -63.05
N GLU A 21 -77.25 -28.50 -63.48
CA GLU A 21 -76.40 -27.29 -63.58
C GLU A 21 -77.00 -26.10 -64.38
N ASP A 22 -78.11 -26.31 -65.11
CA ASP A 22 -78.82 -25.28 -65.88
C ASP A 22 -80.12 -24.76 -65.25
N PHE A 23 -80.37 -24.99 -63.95
CA PHE A 23 -81.60 -24.51 -63.30
C PHE A 23 -81.58 -23.00 -63.01
N ASN A 24 -82.43 -22.26 -63.73
CA ASN A 24 -82.65 -20.83 -63.51
C ASN A 24 -84.08 -20.58 -62.97
N PRO A 25 -84.23 -20.19 -61.69
CA PRO A 25 -85.54 -20.02 -61.05
C PRO A 25 -86.40 -18.91 -61.69
N LEU A 26 -85.80 -17.91 -62.33
CA LEU A 26 -86.52 -16.87 -63.07
C LEU A 26 -87.14 -17.41 -64.38
N LYS A 27 -86.50 -18.39 -65.05
CA LYS A 27 -87.04 -19.06 -66.25
C LYS A 27 -88.23 -19.96 -65.92
N GLN A 28 -88.21 -20.62 -64.76
CA GLN A 28 -89.32 -21.47 -64.28
C GLN A 28 -90.54 -20.63 -63.89
N ALA A 29 -90.32 -19.53 -63.16
CA ALA A 29 -91.36 -18.58 -62.79
C ALA A 29 -92.07 -17.97 -64.02
N LEU A 30 -91.34 -17.79 -65.13
CA LEU A 30 -91.90 -17.34 -66.42
C LEU A 30 -92.66 -18.44 -67.17
N LYS A 31 -92.25 -19.72 -67.08
CA LYS A 31 -92.98 -20.87 -67.69
C LYS A 31 -94.30 -21.19 -66.98
N ASN A 32 -94.37 -20.98 -65.67
CA ASN A 32 -95.55 -21.28 -64.84
C ASN A 32 -96.73 -20.30 -65.03
N LYS A 33 -96.61 -19.29 -65.90
CA LYS A 33 -97.70 -18.35 -66.21
C LYS A 33 -98.82 -18.97 -67.09
N ASN A 34 -98.58 -20.10 -67.77
CA ASN A 34 -99.47 -20.65 -68.80
C ASN A 34 -99.92 -22.13 -68.59
N SER A 35 -99.68 -22.73 -67.41
CA SER A 35 -100.08 -24.11 -67.06
C SER A 35 -100.75 -24.10 -65.68
N SER A 36 -102.00 -24.54 -65.57
CA SER A 36 -102.77 -24.45 -64.31
C SER A 36 -102.38 -25.48 -63.25
N VAL A 37 -101.60 -26.50 -63.61
CA VAL A 37 -101.21 -27.58 -62.69
C VAL A 37 -99.84 -27.30 -62.04
N ASP A 38 -98.87 -26.78 -62.79
CA ASP A 38 -97.53 -26.46 -62.26
C ASP A 38 -97.52 -25.23 -61.34
N ALA A 39 -98.43 -24.29 -61.58
CA ALA A 39 -98.63 -23.14 -60.71
C ALA A 39 -99.12 -23.52 -59.30
N SER A 40 -99.91 -24.59 -59.16
CA SER A 40 -100.40 -25.09 -57.87
C SER A 40 -99.27 -25.73 -57.05
N ASN A 41 -98.42 -26.53 -57.69
CA ASN A 41 -97.27 -27.15 -57.03
C ASN A 41 -96.22 -26.11 -56.62
N PHE A 42 -95.94 -25.13 -57.48
CA PHE A 42 -95.06 -24.02 -57.11
C PHE A 42 -95.62 -23.22 -55.92
N ARG A 43 -96.93 -22.97 -55.87
CA ARG A 43 -97.57 -22.21 -54.79
C ARG A 43 -97.56 -22.97 -53.45
N ASN A 44 -97.73 -24.29 -53.48
CA ASN A 44 -97.60 -25.13 -52.29
C ASN A 44 -96.14 -25.22 -51.82
N LEU A 45 -95.18 -25.30 -52.74
CA LEU A 45 -93.75 -25.26 -52.40
C LEU A 45 -93.36 -23.89 -51.84
N PHE A 46 -93.89 -22.82 -52.41
CA PHE A 46 -93.69 -21.45 -51.94
C PHE A 46 -94.21 -21.26 -50.51
N HIS A 47 -95.43 -21.70 -50.19
CA HIS A 47 -95.95 -21.60 -48.82
C HIS A 47 -95.19 -22.48 -47.82
N LYS A 48 -94.67 -23.64 -48.23
CA LYS A 48 -93.81 -24.48 -47.38
C LYS A 48 -92.45 -23.81 -47.12
N VAL A 49 -91.86 -23.17 -48.13
CA VAL A 49 -90.61 -22.40 -48.00
C VAL A 49 -90.81 -21.13 -47.18
N GLU A 50 -91.93 -20.41 -47.39
CA GLU A 50 -92.31 -19.22 -46.63
C GLU A 50 -92.44 -19.54 -45.14
N LYS A 51 -93.13 -20.62 -44.79
CA LYS A 51 -93.27 -21.08 -43.40
C LYS A 51 -91.93 -21.50 -42.77
N ALA A 52 -91.07 -22.19 -43.53
CA ALA A 52 -89.73 -22.54 -43.06
C ALA A 52 -88.81 -21.32 -42.92
N MET A 53 -88.92 -20.34 -43.81
CA MET A 53 -88.20 -19.07 -43.71
C MET A 53 -88.69 -18.23 -42.53
N GLU A 54 -89.99 -18.20 -42.24
CA GLU A 54 -90.53 -17.57 -41.04
C GLU A 54 -89.97 -18.21 -39.76
N GLU A 55 -89.94 -19.54 -39.67
CA GLU A 55 -89.34 -20.25 -38.52
C GLU A 55 -87.82 -20.02 -38.40
N ILE A 56 -87.10 -19.91 -39.54
CA ILE A 56 -85.66 -19.59 -39.55
C ILE A 56 -85.43 -18.12 -39.17
N ILE A 57 -86.24 -17.18 -39.64
CA ILE A 57 -86.15 -15.76 -39.31
C ILE A 57 -86.47 -15.54 -37.84
N GLU A 58 -87.52 -16.17 -37.28
CA GLU A 58 -87.83 -16.11 -35.85
C GLU A 58 -86.68 -16.64 -34.98
N LYS A 59 -85.98 -17.69 -35.41
CA LYS A 59 -84.84 -18.26 -34.67
C LYS A 59 -83.52 -17.50 -34.89
N ASN A 60 -83.26 -16.98 -36.08
CA ASN A 60 -81.99 -16.32 -36.44
C ASN A 60 -81.98 -14.79 -36.30
N TYR A 61 -83.12 -14.14 -36.01
CA TYR A 61 -83.16 -12.70 -35.71
C TYR A 61 -82.21 -12.33 -34.56
N LYS A 62 -82.03 -13.25 -33.61
CA LYS A 62 -81.06 -13.14 -32.52
C LYS A 62 -79.61 -13.15 -33.03
N GLY A 63 -79.28 -14.01 -34.00
CA GLY A 63 -77.94 -14.06 -34.61
C GLY A 63 -77.59 -12.83 -35.47
N PHE A 64 -78.59 -12.21 -36.13
CA PHE A 64 -78.38 -10.94 -36.84
C PHE A 64 -78.16 -9.78 -35.84
N SER A 65 -78.96 -9.73 -34.76
CA SER A 65 -78.76 -8.78 -33.66
C SER A 65 -77.38 -8.93 -33.01
N ASP A 66 -76.95 -10.16 -32.73
CA ASP A 66 -75.65 -10.45 -32.12
C ASP A 66 -74.48 -10.11 -33.06
N SER A 67 -74.64 -10.32 -34.37
CA SER A 67 -73.64 -9.93 -35.38
C SER A 67 -73.52 -8.42 -35.51
N VAL A 68 -74.64 -7.69 -35.44
CA VAL A 68 -74.63 -6.21 -35.44
C VAL A 68 -74.03 -5.68 -34.14
N LEU A 69 -74.31 -6.29 -32.98
CA LEU A 69 -73.68 -5.94 -31.71
C LEU A 69 -72.17 -6.19 -31.74
N SER A 70 -71.72 -7.32 -32.28
CA SER A 70 -70.29 -7.62 -32.43
C SER A 70 -69.58 -6.66 -33.39
N TYR A 71 -70.27 -6.25 -34.47
CA TYR A 71 -69.76 -5.21 -35.37
C TYR A 71 -69.66 -3.85 -34.65
N MET A 72 -70.65 -3.47 -33.85
CA MET A 72 -70.65 -2.23 -33.07
C MET A 72 -69.57 -2.24 -31.98
N GLU A 73 -69.36 -3.36 -31.29
CA GLU A 73 -68.24 -3.53 -30.35
C GLU A 73 -66.88 -3.43 -31.05
N SER A 74 -66.73 -4.09 -32.19
CA SER A 74 -65.50 -4.01 -32.98
C SER A 74 -65.24 -2.59 -33.48
N TYR A 75 -66.29 -1.88 -33.88
CA TYR A 75 -66.22 -0.48 -34.26
C TYR A 75 -65.79 0.41 -33.08
N HIS A 76 -66.39 0.22 -31.89
CA HIS A 76 -66.00 0.96 -30.69
C HIS A 76 -64.57 0.68 -30.26
N LEU A 77 -64.11 -0.57 -30.32
CA LEU A 77 -62.72 -0.94 -30.05
C LEU A 77 -61.76 -0.28 -31.06
N ASN A 78 -62.14 -0.24 -32.34
CA ASN A 78 -61.33 0.43 -33.36
C ASN A 78 -61.25 1.95 -33.14
N VAL A 79 -62.34 2.59 -32.70
CA VAL A 79 -62.33 4.01 -32.32
C VAL A 79 -61.42 4.23 -31.11
N GLN A 80 -61.54 3.41 -30.07
CA GLN A 80 -60.64 3.50 -28.90
C GLN A 80 -59.18 3.26 -29.25
N CYS A 81 -58.88 2.29 -30.12
CA CYS A 81 -57.54 2.07 -30.62
C CYS A 81 -57.02 3.27 -31.42
N TYR A 82 -57.88 3.89 -32.25
CA TYR A 82 -57.51 5.09 -32.99
C TYR A 82 -57.18 6.26 -32.05
N ASP A 83 -58.01 6.50 -31.04
CA ASP A 83 -57.78 7.55 -30.05
C ASP A 83 -56.50 7.29 -29.25
N SER A 84 -56.27 6.04 -28.85
CA SER A 84 -55.03 5.63 -28.16
C SER A 84 -53.79 5.84 -29.03
N ILE A 85 -53.88 5.51 -30.33
CA ILE A 85 -52.79 5.72 -31.28
C ILE A 85 -52.54 7.22 -31.48
N GLN A 86 -53.59 8.05 -31.56
CA GLN A 86 -53.42 9.50 -31.64
C GLN A 86 -52.76 10.07 -30.39
N GLU A 87 -53.15 9.60 -29.21
CA GLU A 87 -52.53 10.04 -27.95
C GLU A 87 -51.06 9.63 -27.88
N ILE A 88 -50.73 8.37 -28.22
CA ILE A 88 -49.34 7.90 -28.31
C ILE A 88 -48.57 8.73 -29.34
N SER A 89 -49.15 9.02 -30.50
CA SER A 89 -48.51 9.83 -31.53
C SER A 89 -48.24 11.25 -31.02
N ARG A 90 -49.20 11.88 -30.34
CA ARG A 90 -49.03 13.21 -29.75
C ARG A 90 -47.94 13.22 -28.69
N THR A 91 -47.96 12.25 -27.77
CA THR A 91 -46.92 12.13 -26.72
C THR A 91 -45.55 11.84 -27.33
N THR A 92 -45.47 11.05 -28.40
CA THR A 92 -44.22 10.79 -29.12
C THR A 92 -43.71 12.04 -29.84
N GLU A 93 -44.59 12.82 -30.45
CA GLU A 93 -44.25 14.11 -31.05
C GLU A 93 -43.76 15.11 -30.00
N GLU A 94 -44.45 15.22 -28.86
CA GLU A 94 -44.05 16.03 -27.71
C GLU A 94 -42.67 15.62 -27.17
N LEU A 95 -42.42 14.32 -27.01
CA LEU A 95 -41.12 13.77 -26.59
C LEU A 95 -40.02 13.97 -27.65
N SER A 96 -40.36 13.85 -28.94
CA SER A 96 -39.40 14.10 -30.03
C SER A 96 -39.08 15.60 -30.20
N GLY A 97 -40.02 16.47 -29.82
CA GLY A 97 -39.86 17.92 -29.79
C GLY A 97 -39.12 18.43 -28.56
N MET A 98 -39.07 17.67 -27.47
CA MET A 98 -38.17 17.89 -26.34
C MET A 98 -36.72 17.66 -26.79
N LYS A 99 -36.11 18.71 -27.34
CA LYS A 99 -34.65 18.79 -27.47
C LYS A 99 -34.04 18.92 -26.08
N MET A 100 -33.88 17.80 -25.38
CA MET A 100 -32.93 17.76 -24.28
C MET A 100 -31.53 17.88 -24.90
N GLU A 101 -30.98 19.09 -24.86
CA GLU A 101 -29.60 19.28 -25.26
C GLU A 101 -28.73 18.48 -24.29
N VAL A 102 -27.91 17.57 -24.81
CA VAL A 102 -26.98 16.75 -24.01
C VAL A 102 -26.11 17.63 -23.09
N LYS A 103 -25.87 18.90 -23.48
CA LYS A 103 -25.19 19.90 -22.67
C LYS A 103 -25.96 20.29 -21.41
N ASP A 104 -27.28 20.44 -21.47
CA ASP A 104 -28.11 20.78 -20.31
C ASP A 104 -28.19 19.60 -19.34
N MET A 105 -28.24 18.37 -19.86
CA MET A 105 -28.21 17.14 -19.06
C MET A 105 -26.85 16.93 -18.35
N ILE A 106 -25.75 17.19 -19.05
CA ILE A 106 -24.40 17.16 -18.45
C ILE A 106 -24.29 18.26 -17.39
N LYS A 107 -24.80 19.46 -17.66
CA LYS A 107 -24.80 20.56 -16.70
C LYS A 107 -25.63 20.26 -15.46
N GLU A 108 -26.83 19.71 -15.59
CA GLU A 108 -27.65 19.27 -14.44
C GLU A 108 -26.96 18.15 -13.66
N TYR A 109 -26.33 17.18 -14.34
CA TYR A 109 -25.56 16.13 -13.68
C TYR A 109 -24.35 16.69 -12.92
N ASP A 110 -23.61 17.62 -13.52
CA ASP A 110 -22.50 18.31 -12.88
C ASP A 110 -22.99 19.18 -11.70
N ASP A 111 -24.12 19.88 -11.83
CA ASP A 111 -24.74 20.67 -10.77
C ASP A 111 -25.19 19.78 -9.59
N VAL A 112 -25.75 18.59 -9.86
CA VAL A 112 -26.08 17.59 -8.82
C VAL A 112 -24.83 17.09 -8.12
N ARG A 113 -23.76 16.76 -8.86
CA ARG A 113 -22.48 16.34 -8.26
C ARG A 113 -21.85 17.44 -7.41
N VAL A 114 -21.92 18.69 -7.87
CA VAL A 114 -21.46 19.86 -7.10
C VAL A 114 -22.31 20.06 -5.84
N PHE A 115 -23.63 19.86 -5.93
CA PHE A 115 -24.52 19.94 -4.78
C PHE A 115 -24.25 18.84 -3.76
N GLU A 116 -24.08 17.59 -4.19
CA GLU A 116 -23.71 16.46 -3.32
C GLU A 116 -22.36 16.70 -2.63
N ALA A 117 -21.36 17.20 -3.37
CA ALA A 117 -20.07 17.56 -2.80
C ALA A 117 -20.20 18.67 -1.75
N LYS A 118 -20.97 19.73 -2.03
CA LYS A 118 -21.25 20.82 -1.07
C LYS A 118 -22.00 20.32 0.16
N GLN A 119 -23.00 19.46 -0.02
CA GLN A 119 -23.77 18.87 1.07
C GLN A 119 -22.87 18.02 1.97
N LYS A 120 -22.00 17.19 1.38
CA LYS A 120 -21.01 16.39 2.13
C LYS A 120 -20.09 17.28 2.95
N ILE A 121 -19.54 18.35 2.35
CA ILE A 121 -18.72 19.33 3.07
C ILE A 121 -19.52 19.96 4.22
N CYS A 122 -20.74 20.42 3.99
CA CYS A 122 -21.57 21.02 5.03
C CYS A 122 -21.84 20.07 6.21
N LEU A 123 -22.08 18.78 5.95
CA LEU A 123 -22.28 17.78 7.00
C LEU A 123 -21.01 17.60 7.85
N VAL A 124 -19.84 17.52 7.22
CA VAL A 124 -18.55 17.44 7.93
C VAL A 124 -18.31 18.70 8.76
N LEU A 125 -18.60 19.89 8.22
CA LEU A 125 -18.48 21.15 8.96
C LEU A 125 -19.39 21.23 10.19
N LEU A 126 -20.61 20.69 10.09
CA LEU A 126 -21.53 20.60 11.22
C LEU A 126 -20.99 19.66 12.31
N GLU A 127 -20.38 18.55 11.91
CA GLU A 127 -19.78 17.59 12.84
C GLU A 127 -18.53 18.15 13.53
N ILE A 128 -17.65 18.82 12.79
CA ILE A 128 -16.50 19.57 13.33
C ILE A 128 -16.98 20.56 14.40
N ARG A 129 -18.02 21.35 14.09
CA ARG A 129 -18.58 22.32 15.05
C ARG A 129 -19.19 21.64 16.27
N ARG A 130 -19.85 20.48 16.10
CA ARG A 130 -20.40 19.71 17.21
C ARG A 130 -19.30 19.23 18.16
N ASN A 131 -18.25 18.62 17.61
CA ASN A 131 -17.11 18.16 18.40
C ASN A 131 -16.40 19.31 19.13
N PHE A 132 -16.28 20.48 18.51
CA PHE A 132 -15.70 21.65 19.17
C PHE A 132 -16.55 22.17 20.33
N ASN A 133 -17.86 22.27 20.15
CA ASN A 133 -18.76 22.68 21.24
C ASN A 133 -18.74 21.69 22.40
N GLU A 134 -18.71 20.39 22.11
CA GLU A 134 -18.59 19.33 23.12
C GLU A 134 -17.25 19.43 23.88
N PHE A 135 -16.15 19.68 23.16
CA PHE A 135 -14.85 19.96 23.77
C PHE A 135 -14.89 21.18 24.71
N CYS A 136 -15.40 22.32 24.24
CA CYS A 136 -15.49 23.54 25.07
C CYS A 136 -16.32 23.30 26.33
N ALA A 137 -17.45 22.59 26.24
CA ALA A 137 -18.27 22.24 27.40
C ALA A 137 -17.49 21.40 28.42
N ILE A 138 -16.71 20.41 27.97
CA ILE A 138 -15.87 19.60 28.86
C ILE A 138 -14.77 20.43 29.49
N ARG A 139 -14.08 21.26 28.70
CA ARG A 139 -13.03 22.18 29.18
C ARG A 139 -13.56 23.12 30.26
N ASP A 140 -14.70 23.75 30.04
CA ASP A 140 -15.29 24.70 30.99
C ASP A 140 -15.69 24.01 32.31
N MET A 141 -16.19 22.76 32.24
CA MET A 141 -16.43 21.94 33.42
C MET A 141 -15.14 21.62 34.18
N VAL A 142 -14.09 21.23 33.45
CA VAL A 142 -12.77 20.93 34.03
C VAL A 142 -12.18 22.17 34.71
N GLU A 143 -12.23 23.33 34.06
CA GLU A 143 -11.71 24.58 34.64
C GLU A 143 -12.49 25.00 35.89
N SER A 144 -13.81 24.81 35.91
CA SER A 144 -14.64 25.03 37.09
C SER A 144 -14.29 24.06 38.24
N ASP A 145 -14.08 22.77 37.92
CA ASP A 145 -13.69 21.74 38.90
C ASP A 145 -12.32 22.09 39.54
N VAL A 146 -11.35 22.58 38.75
CA VAL A 146 -10.03 23.04 39.25
C VAL A 146 -10.18 24.25 40.18
N LYS A 147 -10.95 25.28 39.78
CA LYS A 147 -11.15 26.50 40.61
C LYS A 147 -11.81 26.20 41.96
N ASN A 148 -12.62 25.14 42.04
CA ASN A 148 -13.31 24.73 43.24
C ASN A 148 -12.49 23.75 44.12
N ASN A 149 -11.21 23.50 43.81
CA ASN A 149 -10.34 22.51 44.46
C ASN A 149 -10.92 21.09 44.50
N ALA A 150 -11.78 20.75 43.54
CA ALA A 150 -12.41 19.42 43.43
C ALA A 150 -11.65 18.53 42.44
N GLU A 151 -10.32 18.47 42.55
CA GLU A 151 -9.48 17.58 41.75
C GLU A 151 -9.76 16.12 42.17
N ASN A 152 -10.74 15.48 41.52
CA ASN A 152 -11.16 14.10 41.79
C ASN A 152 -10.60 13.12 40.75
N ARG A 153 -10.48 11.84 41.11
CA ARG A 153 -10.17 10.71 40.20
C ARG A 153 -11.05 10.62 38.94
N GLY A 154 -12.24 11.24 38.96
CA GLY A 154 -13.14 11.31 37.80
C GLY A 154 -12.74 12.33 36.73
N MET A 155 -11.65 13.08 36.92
CA MET A 155 -11.20 14.13 36.00
C MET A 155 -10.44 13.57 34.79
N SER A 156 -9.57 12.57 34.98
CA SER A 156 -8.78 11.95 33.91
C SER A 156 -9.62 11.38 32.75
N PRO A 157 -10.76 10.71 33.00
CA PRO A 157 -11.68 10.31 31.92
C PRO A 157 -12.28 11.48 31.15
N LYS A 158 -12.63 12.60 31.83
CA LYS A 158 -13.14 13.81 31.18
C LYS A 158 -12.07 14.46 30.30
N LEU A 159 -10.83 14.54 30.79
CA LEU A 159 -9.69 15.05 30.01
C LEU A 159 -9.45 14.20 28.75
N LEU A 160 -9.51 12.87 28.89
CA LEU A 160 -9.36 11.97 27.75
C LEU A 160 -10.51 12.12 26.74
N GLU A 161 -11.73 12.32 27.20
CA GLU A 161 -12.87 12.59 26.32
C GLU A 161 -12.68 13.90 25.55
N ALA A 162 -12.24 14.98 26.21
CA ALA A 162 -11.91 16.25 25.57
C ALA A 162 -10.81 16.09 24.50
N ALA A 163 -9.74 15.37 24.82
CA ALA A 163 -8.66 15.07 23.86
C ALA A 163 -9.17 14.30 22.63
N LYS A 164 -10.07 13.33 22.82
CA LYS A 164 -10.70 12.60 21.71
C LYS A 164 -11.57 13.50 20.83
N LYS A 165 -12.27 14.49 21.41
CA LYS A 165 -13.06 15.45 20.64
C LYS A 165 -12.19 16.35 19.77
N ILE A 166 -11.05 16.82 20.29
CA ILE A 166 -10.07 17.57 19.49
C ILE A 166 -9.50 16.69 18.39
N ARG A 167 -9.09 15.45 18.70
CA ARG A 167 -8.55 14.54 17.68
C ARG A 167 -9.54 14.26 16.56
N ALA A 168 -10.81 14.05 16.89
CA ALA A 168 -11.88 13.88 15.90
C ALA A 168 -12.04 15.11 14.99
N ILE A 169 -11.78 16.32 15.48
CA ILE A 169 -11.78 17.52 14.63
C ILE A 169 -10.63 17.45 13.61
N TYR A 170 -9.41 17.10 14.06
CA TYR A 170 -8.26 16.96 13.16
C TYR A 170 -8.49 15.87 12.11
N ASP A 171 -8.95 14.69 12.53
CA ASP A 171 -9.23 13.58 11.60
C ASP A 171 -10.30 13.98 10.56
N LEU A 172 -11.39 14.65 10.97
CA LEU A 172 -12.42 15.13 10.04
C LEU A 172 -11.90 16.16 9.04
N VAL A 173 -10.96 17.02 9.44
CA VAL A 173 -10.34 18.02 8.54
C VAL A 173 -9.41 17.33 7.54
N ASP A 174 -8.57 16.39 8.01
CA ASP A 174 -7.55 15.73 7.21
C ASP A 174 -8.17 14.73 6.22
N GLU A 175 -9.10 13.87 6.68
CA GLU A 175 -9.77 12.86 5.84
C GLU A 175 -10.58 13.48 4.70
N ASN A 176 -11.15 14.67 4.93
CA ASN A 176 -11.96 15.39 3.95
C ASN A 176 -11.17 16.48 3.20
N ARG A 177 -9.86 16.59 3.41
CA ARG A 177 -8.95 17.57 2.77
C ARG A 177 -9.46 19.01 2.88
N LEU A 178 -10.01 19.37 4.03
CA LEU A 178 -10.62 20.70 4.26
C LEU A 178 -9.58 21.78 4.60
N GLU A 179 -8.29 21.42 4.70
CA GLU A 179 -7.19 22.31 5.06
C GLU A 179 -7.03 23.51 4.11
N GLU A 180 -7.40 23.34 2.83
CA GLU A 180 -7.32 24.38 1.80
C GLU A 180 -8.40 25.47 1.96
N LEU A 181 -9.46 25.19 2.73
CA LEU A 181 -10.52 26.16 2.97
C LEU A 181 -10.05 27.21 3.98
N GLY A 182 -9.95 28.47 3.53
CA GLY A 182 -9.46 29.57 4.37
C GLY A 182 -10.24 29.80 5.68
N CYS A 183 -11.53 29.46 5.74
CA CYS A 183 -12.32 29.49 6.98
C CYS A 183 -11.94 28.37 7.95
N ILE A 184 -11.67 27.16 7.45
CA ILE A 184 -11.22 26.02 8.25
C ILE A 184 -9.81 26.25 8.76
N LYS A 185 -8.92 26.84 7.96
CA LYS A 185 -7.59 27.21 8.41
C LYS A 185 -7.60 28.16 9.61
N LYS A 186 -8.51 29.15 9.60
CA LYS A 186 -8.70 30.07 10.74
C LYS A 186 -9.26 29.33 11.96
N PHE A 187 -10.31 28.55 11.75
CA PHE A 187 -10.94 27.77 12.81
C PHE A 187 -9.98 26.75 13.44
N ARG A 188 -9.14 26.08 12.65
CA ARG A 188 -8.08 25.19 13.14
C ARG A 188 -7.12 25.95 14.06
N GLY A 189 -6.74 27.17 13.70
CA GLY A 189 -5.94 28.02 14.58
C GLY A 189 -6.60 28.31 15.93
N ASP A 190 -7.93 28.55 15.94
CA ASP A 190 -8.68 28.73 17.20
C ASP A 190 -8.72 27.41 18.00
N VAL A 191 -8.93 26.27 17.34
CA VAL A 191 -8.89 24.94 17.98
C VAL A 191 -7.50 24.65 18.56
N ASP A 192 -6.43 24.96 17.84
CA ASP A 192 -5.04 24.72 18.26
C ASP A 192 -4.68 25.57 19.48
N LEU A 193 -5.14 26.82 19.54
CA LEU A 193 -4.96 27.68 20.71
C LEU A 193 -5.65 27.09 21.95
N GLU A 194 -6.90 26.66 21.78
CA GLU A 194 -7.70 26.11 22.88
C GLU A 194 -7.21 24.72 23.33
N ALA A 195 -6.79 23.88 22.38
CA ALA A 195 -6.15 22.61 22.66
C ALA A 195 -4.82 22.80 23.39
N GLY A 196 -4.03 23.81 23.00
CA GLY A 196 -2.76 24.15 23.65
C GLY A 196 -2.94 24.56 25.12
N ASP A 197 -3.93 25.40 25.42
CA ASP A 197 -4.21 25.81 26.79
C ASP A 197 -4.76 24.65 27.64
N PHE A 198 -5.62 23.82 27.05
CA PHE A 198 -6.06 22.56 27.65
C PHE A 198 -4.89 21.62 27.96
N MET A 199 -3.94 21.46 27.03
CA MET A 199 -2.81 20.55 27.21
C MET A 199 -1.82 21.03 28.27
N LYS A 200 -1.67 22.34 28.50
CA LYS A 200 -0.87 22.84 29.64
C LYS A 200 -1.39 22.35 30.98
N LEU A 201 -2.72 22.24 31.14
CA LEU A 201 -3.32 21.67 32.35
C LEU A 201 -2.97 20.19 32.50
N VAL A 202 -3.06 19.43 31.41
CA VAL A 202 -2.68 18.01 31.37
C VAL A 202 -1.20 17.83 31.74
N TYR A 203 -0.31 18.64 31.15
CA TYR A 203 1.13 18.58 31.43
C TYR A 203 1.45 18.89 32.89
N GLY A 204 0.77 19.88 33.49
CA GLY A 204 0.92 20.19 34.91
C GLY A 204 0.56 19.01 35.82
N ARG A 205 -0.49 18.25 35.47
CA ARG A 205 -0.90 17.04 36.22
C ARG A 205 0.07 15.89 36.03
N ILE A 206 0.60 15.69 34.81
CA ILE A 206 1.67 14.73 34.55
C ILE A 206 2.93 15.08 35.35
N ASN A 207 3.29 16.36 35.46
CA ASN A 207 4.41 16.79 36.30
C ASN A 207 4.19 16.44 37.78
N ARG A 208 2.96 16.53 38.29
CA ARG A 208 2.68 16.10 39.67
C ARG A 208 2.88 14.60 39.88
N PHE A 209 2.57 13.78 38.88
CA PHE A 209 2.97 12.37 38.89
C PHE A 209 4.51 12.23 38.91
N VAL A 210 5.23 12.94 38.04
CA VAL A 210 6.69 12.85 37.93
C VAL A 210 7.42 13.28 39.22
N PHE A 211 7.12 14.47 39.73
CA PHE A 211 7.89 15.09 40.82
C PHE A 211 7.36 14.73 42.22
N TYR A 212 6.05 14.59 42.37
CA TYR A 212 5.40 14.34 43.67
C TYR A 212 4.87 12.92 43.84
N ASN A 213 4.95 12.08 42.79
CA ASN A 213 4.50 10.68 42.80
C ASN A 213 3.01 10.52 43.07
N GLU A 214 2.21 11.44 42.55
CA GLU A 214 0.74 11.37 42.53
C GLU A 214 0.29 10.43 41.39
N CYS A 215 0.33 9.11 41.65
CA CYS A 215 0.06 8.06 40.65
C CYS A 215 -1.32 8.17 39.96
N GLU A 216 -2.27 8.89 40.55
CA GLU A 216 -3.60 9.10 39.98
C GLU A 216 -3.56 9.89 38.66
N TYR A 217 -2.48 10.64 38.41
CA TYR A 217 -2.32 11.47 37.21
C TYR A 217 -1.49 10.81 36.12
N GLN A 218 -1.03 9.56 36.32
CA GLN A 218 -0.35 8.79 35.29
C GLN A 218 -1.25 8.55 34.07
N ASP A 219 -2.55 8.33 34.29
CA ASP A 219 -3.53 8.07 33.21
C ASP A 219 -3.75 9.29 32.30
N ASP A 220 -3.40 10.50 32.75
CA ASP A 220 -3.51 11.73 31.96
C ASP A 220 -2.55 11.71 30.75
N PHE A 221 -1.49 10.89 30.81
CA PHE A 221 -0.58 10.65 29.67
C PHE A 221 -1.31 10.13 28.42
N ARG A 222 -2.45 9.47 28.56
CA ARG A 222 -3.27 9.03 27.41
C ARG A 222 -3.75 10.20 26.56
N CYS A 223 -3.93 11.38 27.13
CA CYS A 223 -4.29 12.58 26.37
C CYS A 223 -3.16 13.00 25.41
N VAL A 224 -1.91 12.85 25.86
CA VAL A 224 -0.70 13.12 25.06
C VAL A 224 -0.61 12.17 23.88
N VAL A 225 -0.94 10.90 24.11
CA VAL A 225 -1.01 9.86 23.06
C VAL A 225 -2.09 10.19 22.03
N VAL A 226 -3.32 10.50 22.47
CA VAL A 226 -4.44 10.77 21.56
C VAL A 226 -4.19 11.99 20.68
N LEU A 227 -3.52 13.03 21.21
CA LEU A 227 -3.28 14.28 20.48
C LEU A 227 -1.92 14.35 19.78
N ASP A 228 -1.07 13.33 19.93
CA ASP A 228 0.27 13.30 19.36
C ASP A 228 1.15 14.52 19.76
N THR A 229 1.13 14.84 21.05
CA THR A 229 1.78 16.06 21.61
C THR A 229 3.02 15.76 22.47
N LEU A 230 3.68 14.63 22.24
CA LEU A 230 4.82 14.20 23.06
C LEU A 230 5.99 15.20 23.06
N ARG A 231 6.24 15.87 21.92
CA ARG A 231 7.27 16.92 21.81
C ARG A 231 6.98 18.13 22.69
N ASP A 232 5.71 18.52 22.77
CA ASP A 232 5.29 19.66 23.59
C ASP A 232 5.35 19.33 25.08
N LEU A 233 5.01 18.09 25.46
CA LEU A 233 5.21 17.59 26.82
C LEU A 233 6.70 17.60 27.21
N GLU A 234 7.59 17.10 26.35
CA GLU A 234 9.03 17.12 26.64
C GLU A 234 9.54 18.54 26.83
N LYS A 235 9.15 19.46 25.94
CA LYS A 235 9.55 20.86 26.04
C LYS A 235 9.05 21.46 27.35
N TYR A 236 7.77 21.26 27.69
CA TYR A 236 7.20 21.73 28.95
C TYR A 236 7.95 21.17 30.16
N GLN A 237 8.29 19.88 30.15
CA GLN A 237 9.03 19.24 31.23
C GLN A 237 10.47 19.72 31.32
N ALA A 238 11.15 19.91 30.20
CA ALA A 238 12.52 20.45 30.18
C ALA A 238 12.56 21.88 30.73
N ASP A 239 11.59 22.72 30.35
CA ASP A 239 11.48 24.11 30.81
C ASP A 239 11.11 24.20 32.30
N SER A 240 10.33 23.25 32.84
CA SER A 240 9.90 23.23 34.25
C SER A 240 10.75 22.34 35.18
N LEU A 241 11.69 21.56 34.64
CA LEU A 241 12.47 20.55 35.39
C LEU A 241 13.22 21.14 36.58
N GLU A 242 13.87 22.28 36.39
CA GLU A 242 14.67 22.94 37.44
C GLU A 242 13.78 23.41 38.59
N GLU A 243 12.72 24.14 38.26
CA GLU A 243 11.80 24.73 39.25
C GLU A 243 11.08 23.64 40.07
N GLU A 244 10.51 22.64 39.40
CA GLU A 244 9.76 21.57 40.07
C GLU A 244 10.67 20.68 40.91
N TYR A 245 11.87 20.36 40.41
CA TYR A 245 12.84 19.58 41.18
C TYR A 245 13.39 20.34 42.38
N PHE A 246 13.59 21.65 42.28
CA PHE A 246 13.93 22.50 43.43
C PHE A 246 12.85 22.44 44.51
N LYS A 247 11.57 22.56 44.15
CA LYS A 247 10.45 22.41 45.12
C LYS A 247 10.49 21.05 45.82
N VAL A 248 10.81 19.97 45.10
CA VAL A 248 10.98 18.63 45.69
C VAL A 248 12.10 18.65 46.73
N VAL A 249 13.27 19.19 46.40
CA VAL A 249 14.42 19.23 47.34
C VAL A 249 14.15 20.15 48.54
N GLU A 250 13.55 21.32 48.33
CA GLU A 250 13.17 22.25 49.40
C GLU A 250 12.17 21.61 50.36
N SER A 251 11.18 20.86 49.85
CA SER A 251 10.23 20.13 50.70
C SER A 251 10.92 19.09 51.59
N VAL A 252 11.97 18.43 51.08
CA VAL A 252 12.77 17.47 51.85
C VAL A 252 13.62 18.17 52.90
N ILE A 253 14.22 19.33 52.56
CA ILE A 253 14.98 20.15 53.51
C ILE A 253 14.08 20.58 54.67
N GLU A 254 12.87 21.08 54.39
CA GLU A 254 11.90 21.44 55.43
C GLU A 254 11.46 20.24 56.27
N GLU A 255 11.27 19.07 55.66
CA GLU A 255 10.88 17.84 56.38
C GLU A 255 11.98 17.38 57.35
N VAL A 256 13.25 17.43 56.92
CA VAL A 256 14.39 17.04 57.76
C VAL A 256 14.70 18.10 58.82
N GLY A 257 14.54 19.39 58.51
CA GLY A 257 14.72 20.48 59.47
C GLY A 257 13.76 20.41 60.67
N LYS A 258 12.59 19.76 60.51
CA LYS A 258 11.63 19.51 61.58
C LYS A 258 11.99 18.30 62.47
N LYS A 259 12.95 17.45 62.09
CA LYS A 259 13.33 16.21 62.80
C LYS A 259 14.55 16.45 63.71
N THR A 260 14.45 16.11 65.00
CA THR A 260 15.53 16.18 66.00
C THR A 260 16.36 14.89 66.05
N THR A 261 16.95 14.48 64.93
CA THR A 261 17.81 13.28 64.83
C THR A 261 19.30 13.64 64.82
N GLU A 262 20.16 12.85 65.48
CA GLU A 262 21.60 13.13 65.63
C GLU A 262 22.40 13.18 64.30
N ASN A 263 21.85 12.69 63.17
CA ASN A 263 22.50 12.77 61.86
C ASN A 263 21.57 13.32 60.76
N GLN A 264 21.28 14.62 60.81
CA GLN A 264 20.43 15.32 59.86
C GLN A 264 21.01 15.31 58.43
N ALA A 265 22.34 15.37 58.27
CA ALA A 265 22.99 15.38 56.96
C ALA A 265 22.85 14.05 56.22
N GLU A 266 23.07 12.92 56.91
CA GLU A 266 22.88 11.60 56.32
C GLU A 266 21.40 11.34 55.97
N THR A 267 20.49 11.78 56.84
CA THR A 267 19.04 11.68 56.61
C THR A 267 18.62 12.51 55.41
N LEU A 268 19.12 13.74 55.28
CA LEU A 268 18.88 14.61 54.14
C LEU A 268 19.38 13.98 52.83
N ALA A 269 20.62 13.49 52.81
CA ALA A 269 21.20 12.85 51.63
C ALA A 269 20.40 11.61 51.20
N LYS A 270 19.98 10.76 52.15
CA LYS A 270 19.15 9.57 51.88
C LYS A 270 17.77 9.94 51.33
N MET A 271 17.12 10.97 51.88
CA MET A 271 15.79 11.39 51.42
C MET A 271 15.84 12.06 50.05
N ILE A 272 16.83 12.91 49.78
CA ILE A 272 17.05 13.49 48.45
C ILE A 272 17.31 12.37 47.44
N ALA A 273 18.26 11.47 47.70
CA ALA A 273 18.56 10.35 46.80
C ALA A 273 17.33 9.46 46.53
N GLY A 274 16.51 9.20 47.57
CA GLY A 274 15.26 8.47 47.43
C GLY A 274 14.23 9.18 46.53
N ARG A 275 14.06 10.50 46.70
CA ARG A 275 13.18 11.31 45.86
C ARG A 275 13.70 11.44 44.43
N THR A 276 15.00 11.60 44.24
CA THR A 276 15.65 11.57 42.92
C THR A 276 15.38 10.25 42.20
N GLY A 277 15.58 9.12 42.89
CA GLY A 277 15.31 7.79 42.32
C GLY A 277 13.84 7.61 41.93
N MET A 278 12.91 8.19 42.70
CA MET A 278 11.48 8.20 42.39
C MET A 278 11.17 9.02 41.13
N VAL A 279 11.72 10.23 41.00
CA VAL A 279 11.56 11.08 39.80
C VAL A 279 12.06 10.35 38.55
N ILE A 280 13.26 9.76 38.61
CA ILE A 280 13.84 8.98 37.50
C ILE A 280 12.93 7.81 37.12
N ARG A 281 12.41 7.08 38.12
CA ARG A 281 11.48 5.96 37.88
C ARG A 281 10.18 6.43 37.22
N ASN A 282 9.64 7.58 37.60
CA ASN A 282 8.39 8.10 37.05
C ASN A 282 8.59 8.57 35.60
N PHE A 283 9.71 9.24 35.29
CA PHE A 283 10.10 9.52 33.90
C PHE A 283 10.25 8.25 33.07
N LYS A 284 10.90 7.22 33.63
CA LYS A 284 11.02 5.91 32.96
C LYS A 284 9.66 5.28 32.67
N THR A 285 8.71 5.40 33.61
CA THR A 285 7.35 4.89 33.42
C THR A 285 6.64 5.62 32.28
N LEU A 286 6.78 6.94 32.18
CA LEU A 286 6.23 7.71 31.05
C LEU A 286 6.93 7.35 29.73
N PHE A 287 8.24 7.09 29.75
CA PHE A 287 8.98 6.62 28.58
C PHE A 287 8.48 5.26 28.08
N GLU A 288 8.27 4.28 28.97
CA GLU A 288 7.69 2.97 28.60
C GLU A 288 6.26 3.12 28.01
N MET A 289 5.47 4.06 28.53
CA MET A 289 4.16 4.41 27.96
C MET A 289 4.27 5.10 26.59
N ALA A 290 5.31 5.91 26.37
CA ALA A 290 5.58 6.54 25.09
C ALA A 290 6.05 5.52 24.05
N GLU A 291 7.01 4.66 24.41
CA GLU A 291 7.58 3.60 23.55
C GLU A 291 6.50 2.64 23.04
N THR A 292 5.49 2.35 23.87
CA THR A 292 4.36 1.50 23.48
C THR A 292 3.31 2.20 22.62
N SER A 293 3.26 3.53 22.62
CA SER A 293 2.17 4.32 22.01
C SER A 293 2.58 5.07 20.74
N PHE A 294 3.87 5.36 20.54
CA PHE A 294 4.38 6.11 19.40
C PHE A 294 5.40 5.29 18.62
N GLU A 295 5.15 5.09 17.32
CA GLU A 295 6.09 4.45 16.41
C GLU A 295 7.23 5.42 16.03
N GLY A 296 8.46 4.93 15.89
CA GLY A 296 9.57 5.75 15.38
C GLY A 296 10.25 6.68 16.39
N LEU A 297 10.01 6.55 17.71
CA LEU A 297 10.68 7.35 18.75
C LEU A 297 12.23 7.25 18.74
N HIS A 298 12.78 6.25 18.06
CA HIS A 298 14.22 6.02 17.90
C HIS A 298 14.79 6.55 16.57
N GLU A 299 13.97 7.21 15.75
CA GLU A 299 14.46 7.85 14.54
C GLU A 299 15.43 8.98 14.92
N LYS A 300 16.64 8.87 14.40
CA LYS A 300 17.68 9.87 14.63
C LYS A 300 17.53 10.98 13.60
N SER A 301 17.32 12.21 14.07
CA SER A 301 17.33 13.39 13.20
C SER A 301 18.75 13.90 13.04
N LYS A 302 19.15 14.27 11.82
CA LYS A 302 20.44 14.93 11.60
C LYS A 302 20.29 16.41 11.92
N ASN A 303 21.11 16.92 12.84
CA ASN A 303 21.19 18.35 13.11
C ASN A 303 21.85 19.09 11.92
N PHE A 304 21.90 20.42 11.97
CA PHE A 304 22.50 21.26 10.91
C PHE A 304 23.97 20.90 10.58
N PHE A 305 24.66 20.21 11.50
CA PHE A 305 26.04 19.73 11.35
C PHE A 305 26.14 18.27 10.89
N GLY A 306 25.02 17.62 10.61
CA GLY A 306 24.98 16.23 10.15
C GLY A 306 25.14 15.18 11.26
N GLU A 307 25.15 15.60 12.54
CA GLU A 307 25.21 14.70 13.68
C GLU A 307 23.81 14.16 14.00
N GLU A 308 23.73 12.86 14.26
CA GLU A 308 22.50 12.17 14.60
C GLU A 308 22.11 12.47 16.07
N GLU A 309 21.18 13.41 16.27
CA GLU A 309 20.55 13.66 17.58
C GLU A 309 19.18 12.97 17.66
N PRO A 310 18.86 12.35 18.81
CA PRO A 310 17.51 11.85 19.04
C PRO A 310 16.54 13.05 19.01
N VAL A 311 15.39 12.87 18.34
CA VAL A 311 14.36 13.91 18.18
C VAL A 311 13.82 14.39 19.52
N LEU A 312 13.86 13.52 20.53
CA LEU A 312 13.43 13.72 21.91
C LEU A 312 14.60 13.34 22.82
N ARG A 313 14.96 14.19 23.78
CA ARG A 313 16.07 14.00 24.72
C ARG A 313 15.61 13.24 25.96
N ILE A 314 14.49 13.64 26.57
CA ILE A 314 13.94 13.00 27.77
C ILE A 314 13.32 11.65 27.41
N TYR A 315 12.51 11.59 26.36
CA TYR A 315 11.83 10.37 25.92
C TYR A 315 12.67 9.58 24.92
N SER A 316 13.89 9.22 25.33
CA SER A 316 14.87 8.48 24.53
C SER A 316 15.32 7.19 25.23
N PRO A 317 15.99 6.25 24.53
CA PRO A 317 16.63 5.09 25.17
C PRO A 317 17.62 5.46 26.29
N GLN A 318 18.12 6.70 26.28
CA GLN A 318 19.01 7.28 27.29
C GLN A 318 18.24 8.13 28.32
N CYS A 319 16.92 7.93 28.47
CA CYS A 319 16.05 8.67 29.40
C CYS A 319 16.66 8.75 30.80
N GLN A 320 17.06 7.60 31.35
CA GLN A 320 17.65 7.52 32.68
C GLN A 320 18.93 8.36 32.79
N GLU A 321 19.89 8.18 31.87
CA GLU A 321 21.15 8.93 31.87
C GLU A 321 20.91 10.44 31.70
N THR A 322 19.94 10.81 30.87
CA THR A 322 19.60 12.21 30.56
C THR A 322 18.98 12.90 31.78
N VAL A 323 17.99 12.26 32.41
CA VAL A 323 17.33 12.78 33.62
C VAL A 323 18.30 12.80 34.80
N GLU A 324 19.13 11.77 34.98
CA GLU A 324 20.19 11.75 36.01
C GLU A 324 21.21 12.89 35.81
N SER A 325 21.68 13.10 34.58
CA SER A 325 22.61 14.18 34.23
C SER A 325 21.99 15.56 34.48
N ALA A 326 20.75 15.77 34.05
CA ALA A 326 20.03 17.01 34.27
C ALA A 326 19.82 17.28 35.77
N THR A 327 19.36 16.26 36.51
CA THR A 327 19.15 16.34 37.96
C THR A 327 20.44 16.62 38.72
N ASN A 328 21.56 16.00 38.32
CA ASN A 328 22.87 16.27 38.90
C ASN A 328 23.34 17.70 38.66
N LYS A 329 23.09 18.26 37.47
CA LYS A 329 23.39 19.68 37.17
C LYS A 329 22.57 20.61 38.06
N ILE A 330 21.27 20.34 38.18
CA ILE A 330 20.33 21.10 39.01
C ILE A 330 20.75 21.03 40.49
N LEU A 331 21.06 19.84 41.02
CA LEU A 331 21.56 19.68 42.40
C LEU A 331 22.87 20.44 42.65
N ARG A 332 23.82 20.41 41.71
CA ARG A 332 25.07 21.18 41.83
C ARG A 332 24.80 22.68 41.88
N LYS A 333 23.89 23.17 41.04
CA LYS A 333 23.47 24.58 41.03
C LYS A 333 22.81 24.98 42.36
N LEU A 334 21.89 24.15 42.86
CA LEU A 334 21.26 24.34 44.17
C LEU A 334 22.30 24.42 45.30
N VAL A 335 23.27 23.50 45.32
CA VAL A 335 24.34 23.49 46.34
C VAL A 335 25.15 24.78 46.25
N LEU A 336 25.51 25.24 45.05
CA LEU A 336 26.22 26.51 44.86
C LEU A 336 25.39 27.70 45.35
N GLU A 337 24.10 27.78 45.00
CA GLU A 337 23.20 28.86 45.43
C GLU A 337 23.03 28.90 46.96
N TYR A 338 22.89 27.75 47.63
CA TYR A 338 22.75 27.68 49.08
C TYR A 338 24.08 27.89 49.85
N VAL A 339 25.23 27.63 49.21
CA VAL A 339 26.56 27.85 49.79
C VAL A 339 27.00 29.32 49.64
N GLU A 340 26.72 29.94 48.49
CA GLU A 340 27.23 31.27 48.14
C GLU A 340 26.33 32.44 48.61
N ASP A 341 25.02 32.24 48.82
CA ASP A 341 24.10 33.31 49.26
C ASP A 341 23.88 33.30 50.80
N PRO A 342 24.44 34.27 51.56
CA PRO A 342 24.33 34.30 53.02
C PRO A 342 22.92 34.60 53.53
N GLU A 343 22.06 35.27 52.74
CA GLU A 343 20.73 35.70 53.20
C GLU A 343 19.67 34.60 53.13
N ARG A 344 19.91 33.53 52.35
CA ARG A 344 19.04 32.34 52.26
C ARG A 344 19.40 31.22 53.26
N ARG A 345 20.44 31.40 54.07
CA ARG A 345 20.91 30.43 55.08
C ARG A 345 19.96 30.29 56.28
N ARG A 346 18.85 29.58 56.13
CA ARG A 346 18.00 29.18 57.29
C ARG A 346 18.50 27.94 58.05
N CYS A 347 19.65 27.35 57.69
CA CYS A 347 20.10 26.07 58.25
C CYS A 347 21.60 26.00 58.59
N GLU A 348 22.14 27.00 59.31
CA GLU A 348 23.54 26.99 59.81
C GLU A 348 23.88 25.80 60.75
N GLY A 349 22.88 25.12 61.31
CA GLY A 349 23.10 24.00 62.24
C GLY A 349 23.49 22.68 61.55
N VAL A 350 23.10 22.46 60.30
CA VAL A 350 23.19 21.14 59.65
C VAL A 350 24.57 20.89 59.01
N PHE A 351 25.27 21.95 58.61
CA PHE A 351 26.49 21.87 57.81
C PHE A 351 27.77 22.27 58.56
N LYS A 352 27.81 22.10 59.89
CA LYS A 352 29.07 22.27 60.63
C LYS A 352 30.00 21.07 60.38
N ALA A 353 31.25 21.35 60.03
CA ALA A 353 32.30 20.35 59.78
C ALA A 353 32.52 19.39 60.96
N GLU A 354 32.15 19.81 62.17
CA GLU A 354 32.14 19.05 63.41
C GLU A 354 31.28 17.76 63.33
N ASN A 355 30.25 17.73 62.48
CA ASN A 355 29.38 16.57 62.28
C ASN A 355 29.90 15.56 61.23
N PHE A 356 30.97 15.89 60.49
CA PHE A 356 31.50 15.07 59.39
C PHE A 356 32.76 14.28 59.74
N ILE A 357 33.38 14.54 60.89
CA ILE A 357 34.61 13.84 61.30
C ILE A 357 34.24 12.79 62.35
N GLY A 358 33.98 11.57 61.88
CA GLY A 358 34.06 10.40 62.73
C GLY A 358 35.49 10.24 63.23
N ASN A 359 35.72 10.44 64.53
CA ASN A 359 36.95 10.07 65.22
C ASN A 359 37.14 8.54 65.13
N ILE A 360 37.77 8.04 64.07
CA ILE A 360 38.37 6.71 64.06
C ILE A 360 39.87 6.89 64.20
N ASP A 361 40.39 6.59 65.39
CA ASP A 361 41.83 6.56 65.67
C ASP A 361 42.44 5.28 65.06
N TYR A 362 42.81 5.34 63.78
CA TYR A 362 43.43 4.22 63.07
C TYR A 362 44.80 3.81 63.65
N SER A 363 45.43 4.68 64.44
CA SER A 363 46.64 4.38 65.23
C SER A 363 46.37 3.35 66.34
N SER A 364 45.11 3.23 66.78
CA SER A 364 44.69 2.22 67.77
C SER A 364 44.33 0.86 67.17
N VAL A 365 44.12 0.79 65.84
CA VAL A 365 43.59 -0.40 65.15
C VAL A 365 44.69 -1.26 64.52
N PHE A 366 45.79 -0.65 64.07
CA PHE A 366 46.88 -1.37 63.43
C PHE A 366 48.23 -1.07 64.08
N GLU A 367 48.86 -2.10 64.64
CA GLU A 367 50.21 -2.00 65.19
C GLU A 367 51.24 -1.62 64.10
N SER A 368 52.28 -0.87 64.47
CA SER A 368 53.35 -0.38 63.60
C SER A 368 54.16 -1.47 62.87
N LYS A 369 53.99 -2.74 63.25
CA LYS A 369 54.60 -3.90 62.59
C LYS A 369 53.92 -4.33 61.29
N TYR A 370 52.71 -3.84 61.01
CA TYR A 370 51.96 -4.23 59.81
C TYR A 370 52.34 -3.36 58.60
N LEU A 371 52.59 -4.02 57.47
CA LEU A 371 52.99 -3.42 56.18
C LEU A 371 52.06 -2.31 55.69
N ILE A 372 50.80 -2.30 56.12
CA ILE A 372 49.81 -1.27 55.77
C ILE A 372 50.18 0.10 56.38
N HIS A 373 50.73 0.13 57.60
CA HIS A 373 51.18 1.35 58.23
C HIS A 373 52.42 1.94 57.53
N GLU A 374 53.34 1.08 57.08
CA GLU A 374 54.54 1.49 56.34
C GLU A 374 54.21 1.99 54.93
N LYS A 375 53.19 1.41 54.27
CA LYS A 375 52.70 1.83 52.95
C LYS A 375 51.96 3.16 52.95
N MET A 376 51.26 3.50 54.03
CA MET A 376 50.48 4.74 54.14
C MET A 376 51.32 5.95 54.57
N THR A 377 52.50 5.73 55.16
CA THR A 377 53.38 6.81 55.66
C THR A 377 54.45 7.27 54.66
N LYS A 378 54.71 6.52 53.58
CA LYS A 378 55.63 6.93 52.51
C LYS A 378 54.87 7.32 51.25
N ILE A 379 54.80 8.62 50.98
CA ILE A 379 54.38 9.16 49.69
C ILE A 379 55.41 8.72 48.65
N THR A 380 55.04 7.78 47.79
CA THR A 380 55.87 7.40 46.64
C THR A 380 54.99 7.29 45.40
N GLU A 381 55.34 8.06 44.37
CA GLU A 381 54.76 7.98 43.03
C GLU A 381 54.87 6.54 42.50
N LEU A 382 53.73 5.89 42.27
CA LEU A 382 53.67 4.56 41.69
C LEU A 382 53.34 4.66 40.20
N GLN A 383 54.39 4.64 39.37
CA GLN A 383 54.29 4.09 38.02
C GLN A 383 54.30 2.55 38.13
N THR A 384 53.13 1.92 38.05
CA THR A 384 53.03 0.47 37.93
C THR A 384 53.05 0.06 36.47
N VAL A 385 54.19 -0.48 36.03
CA VAL A 385 54.26 -1.36 34.85
C VAL A 385 53.72 -2.72 35.29
N PHE A 386 52.53 -3.09 34.78
CA PHE A 386 51.96 -4.42 35.02
C PHE A 386 52.62 -5.42 34.07
N SER A 387 53.16 -6.52 34.62
CA SER A 387 53.67 -7.65 33.85
C SER A 387 52.55 -8.67 33.61
N GLY A 388 52.44 -9.12 32.37
CA GLY A 388 51.30 -9.83 31.83
C GLY A 388 50.99 -11.17 32.49
N ASN A 389 49.75 -11.31 32.94
CA ASN A 389 48.83 -12.43 32.66
C ASN A 389 47.54 -12.18 33.45
N PHE A 390 46.49 -11.72 32.76
CA PHE A 390 45.18 -11.47 33.36
C PHE A 390 44.43 -12.79 33.55
N THR A 391 43.99 -13.07 34.77
CA THR A 391 43.16 -14.24 35.08
C THR A 391 41.77 -13.75 35.48
N ARG A 392 40.72 -14.31 34.87
CA ARG A 392 39.32 -13.91 35.12
C ARG A 392 38.89 -14.36 36.53
N ILE A 393 38.56 -13.40 37.40
CA ILE A 393 38.13 -13.68 38.79
C ILE A 393 36.60 -13.85 38.88
N LEU A 394 35.81 -13.21 38.00
CA LEU A 394 34.34 -13.27 38.00
C LEU A 394 33.75 -13.38 36.58
N SER A 395 32.65 -14.11 36.45
CA SER A 395 31.87 -14.23 35.21
C SER A 395 30.99 -12.99 34.99
N SER A 396 31.56 -11.89 34.51
CA SER A 396 30.77 -10.76 34.01
C SER A 396 30.01 -11.12 32.73
N GLY A 397 28.82 -10.54 32.54
CA GLY A 397 28.07 -10.63 31.28
C GLY A 397 28.84 -10.04 30.09
N MET A 398 28.53 -10.47 28.87
CA MET A 398 29.27 -10.04 27.67
C MET A 398 29.19 -8.54 27.41
N GLU A 399 28.06 -7.90 27.73
CA GLU A 399 27.88 -6.44 27.64
C GLU A 399 28.91 -5.69 28.48
N MET A 400 29.21 -6.19 29.68
CA MET A 400 30.24 -5.61 30.54
C MET A 400 31.64 -5.81 29.96
N ALA A 401 31.90 -6.93 29.28
CA ALA A 401 33.17 -7.16 28.60
C ALA A 401 33.36 -6.22 27.39
N ILE A 402 32.29 -5.95 26.63
CA ILE A 402 32.27 -4.93 25.54
C ILE A 402 32.55 -3.55 26.13
N TYR A 403 31.86 -3.17 27.20
CA TYR A 403 32.07 -1.89 27.88
C TYR A 403 33.52 -1.76 28.39
N MET A 404 34.04 -2.78 29.06
CA MET A 404 35.41 -2.76 29.59
C MET A 404 36.48 -2.69 28.49
N GLU A 405 36.28 -3.34 27.34
CA GLU A 405 37.22 -3.29 26.21
C GLU A 405 37.32 -1.88 25.63
N LYS A 406 36.19 -1.17 25.56
CA LYS A 406 36.11 0.21 25.05
C LYS A 406 36.86 1.22 25.93
N TYR A 407 36.76 1.09 27.25
CA TYR A 407 37.27 2.09 28.20
C TYR A 407 38.59 1.71 28.90
N THR A 408 39.14 0.51 28.64
CA THR A 408 40.42 0.13 29.24
C THR A 408 41.59 0.88 28.61
N ALA A 409 42.40 1.53 29.45
CA ALA A 409 43.63 2.22 29.02
C ALA A 409 44.81 1.25 28.78
N SER A 410 44.75 0.03 29.33
CA SER A 410 45.80 -0.98 29.16
C SER A 410 45.62 -1.74 27.85
N SER A 411 46.63 -1.67 26.98
CA SER A 411 46.68 -2.39 25.70
C SER A 411 46.65 -3.91 25.86
N GLU A 412 47.30 -4.44 26.90
CA GLU A 412 47.32 -5.87 27.20
C GLU A 412 45.95 -6.38 27.66
N MET A 413 45.26 -5.61 28.51
CA MET A 413 43.90 -5.91 28.96
C MET A 413 42.91 -5.80 27.80
N LYS A 414 43.09 -4.80 26.92
CA LYS A 414 42.28 -4.63 25.72
C LYS A 414 42.39 -5.85 24.81
N ARG A 415 43.62 -6.33 24.55
CA ARG A 415 43.86 -7.55 23.77
C ARG A 415 43.25 -8.80 24.41
N TYR A 416 43.34 -8.95 25.73
CA TYR A 416 42.72 -10.07 26.44
C TYR A 416 41.18 -10.06 26.32
N LEU A 417 40.55 -8.90 26.56
CA LEU A 417 39.10 -8.75 26.44
C LEU A 417 38.64 -8.97 25.01
N ARG A 418 39.40 -8.49 24.03
CA ARG A 418 39.13 -8.71 22.61
C ARG A 418 39.12 -10.19 22.24
N ASN A 419 40.14 -10.95 22.63
CA ASN A 419 40.19 -12.40 22.39
C ASN A 419 38.99 -13.13 23.02
N LEU A 420 38.58 -12.71 24.23
CA LEU A 420 37.43 -13.30 24.93
C LEU A 420 36.10 -12.98 24.22
N LEU A 421 35.94 -11.75 23.72
CA LEU A 421 34.79 -11.34 22.90
C LEU A 421 34.76 -12.10 21.58
N ASP A 422 35.89 -12.23 20.89
CA ASP A 422 35.99 -12.96 19.62
C ASP A 422 35.63 -14.45 19.80
N GLU A 423 36.12 -15.09 20.86
CA GLU A 423 35.88 -16.51 21.10
C GLU A 423 34.44 -16.83 21.52
N ARG A 424 33.80 -15.99 22.32
CA ARG A 424 32.50 -16.30 22.93
C ARG A 424 31.34 -15.48 22.38
N TYR A 425 31.54 -14.19 22.14
CA TYR A 425 30.48 -13.31 21.66
C TYR A 425 30.36 -13.38 20.13
N VAL A 426 31.45 -13.08 19.41
CA VAL A 426 31.45 -13.01 17.93
C VAL A 426 31.11 -14.37 17.34
N LYS A 427 31.82 -15.45 17.71
CA LYS A 427 31.53 -16.80 17.21
C LYS A 427 30.10 -17.27 17.49
N GLN A 428 29.55 -16.93 18.66
CA GLN A 428 28.16 -17.30 19.01
C GLN A 428 27.15 -16.52 18.17
N LYS A 429 27.30 -15.20 18.05
CA LYS A 429 26.44 -14.35 17.24
C LYS A 429 26.52 -14.71 15.75
N GLU A 430 27.71 -15.00 15.22
CA GLU A 430 27.88 -15.51 13.86
C GLU A 430 27.16 -16.83 13.64
N SER A 431 27.33 -17.81 14.55
CA SER A 431 26.65 -19.09 14.43
C SER A 431 25.13 -18.94 14.48
N GLN A 432 24.64 -18.05 15.35
CA GLN A 432 23.22 -17.77 15.51
C GLN A 432 22.63 -17.11 14.25
N VAL A 433 23.25 -16.03 13.75
CA VAL A 433 22.73 -15.32 12.58
C VAL A 433 22.77 -16.21 11.33
N LYS A 434 23.84 -17.02 11.14
CA LYS A 434 23.94 -17.98 10.04
C LYS A 434 22.79 -19.00 10.07
N LYS A 435 22.45 -19.51 11.26
CA LYS A 435 21.31 -20.44 11.44
C LYS A 435 19.96 -19.78 11.20
N GLN A 436 19.77 -18.55 11.70
CA GLN A 436 18.53 -17.80 11.51
C GLN A 436 18.29 -17.46 10.03
N ILE A 437 19.33 -17.03 9.31
CA ILE A 437 19.25 -16.79 7.86
C ILE A 437 18.95 -18.09 7.11
N ALA A 438 19.61 -19.19 7.47
CA ALA A 438 19.31 -20.49 6.86
C ALA A 438 17.86 -20.93 7.10
N TYR A 439 17.29 -20.64 8.29
CA TYR A 439 15.90 -20.93 8.61
C TYR A 439 14.91 -20.11 7.79
N LEU A 440 15.20 -18.83 7.50
CA LEU A 440 14.35 -17.98 6.65
C LEU A 440 14.13 -18.59 5.26
N LEU A 441 15.15 -19.21 4.67
CA LEU A 441 15.10 -19.81 3.33
C LEU A 441 14.76 -21.31 3.34
N ASN A 442 14.34 -21.85 4.47
CA ASN A 442 13.79 -23.20 4.59
C ASN A 442 12.26 -23.23 4.68
N ASN A 443 11.61 -22.07 4.82
CA ASN A 443 10.16 -21.95 4.69
C ASN A 443 9.77 -21.98 3.21
N ASP A 444 8.84 -22.84 2.79
CA ASP A 444 8.43 -23.00 1.39
C ASP A 444 7.97 -21.69 0.71
N GLU A 445 7.57 -20.68 1.49
CA GLU A 445 7.03 -19.41 0.98
C GLU A 445 8.05 -18.26 0.93
N TRP A 446 9.35 -18.56 1.12
CA TRP A 446 10.41 -17.53 1.18
C TRP A 446 10.56 -16.69 -0.10
N HIS A 447 10.13 -17.22 -1.24
CA HIS A 447 10.23 -16.61 -2.56
C HIS A 447 8.93 -15.93 -3.02
N ARG A 448 7.98 -15.69 -2.10
CA ARG A 448 6.78 -14.89 -2.41
C ARG A 448 7.12 -13.42 -2.58
N ASN A 449 6.34 -12.71 -3.38
CA ASN A 449 6.46 -11.27 -3.54
C ASN A 449 5.91 -10.52 -2.33
N ASP A 450 6.71 -9.61 -1.80
CA ASP A 450 6.30 -8.59 -0.85
C ASP A 450 6.10 -7.26 -1.60
N TYR A 451 4.84 -6.95 -1.90
CA TYR A 451 4.42 -5.74 -2.61
C TYR A 451 4.64 -4.46 -1.79
N SER A 452 4.88 -4.55 -0.48
CA SER A 452 5.21 -3.35 0.30
C SER A 452 6.66 -2.89 0.10
N SER A 453 7.57 -3.85 -0.15
CA SER A 453 9.00 -3.58 -0.33
C SER A 453 9.49 -3.74 -1.76
N ASN A 454 8.67 -4.33 -2.65
CA ASN A 454 9.04 -4.77 -3.99
C ASN A 454 10.23 -5.73 -3.99
N ARG A 455 10.23 -6.65 -3.03
CA ARG A 455 11.27 -7.65 -2.78
C ARG A 455 10.64 -9.01 -2.50
N LEU A 456 11.49 -10.05 -2.38
CA LEU A 456 11.05 -11.35 -1.88
C LEU A 456 10.75 -11.24 -0.38
N SER A 457 9.71 -11.95 0.07
CA SER A 457 9.16 -11.89 1.42
C SER A 457 10.19 -12.11 2.54
N PHE A 458 11.21 -12.93 2.29
CA PHE A 458 12.26 -13.17 3.29
C PHE A 458 13.16 -11.94 3.54
N TYR A 459 13.23 -11.01 2.59
CA TYR A 459 14.20 -9.91 2.59
C TYR A 459 14.01 -8.96 3.79
N SER A 460 12.78 -8.63 4.13
CA SER A 460 12.46 -7.76 5.28
C SER A 460 12.97 -8.36 6.60
N ASN A 461 12.78 -9.68 6.79
CA ASN A 461 13.30 -10.39 7.96
C ASN A 461 14.83 -10.51 7.93
N TYR A 462 15.41 -10.77 6.75
CA TYR A 462 16.87 -10.79 6.56
C TYR A 462 17.50 -9.45 6.96
N ARG A 463 16.91 -8.33 6.52
CA ARG A 463 17.40 -6.98 6.86
C ARG A 463 17.38 -6.74 8.37
N GLY A 464 16.32 -7.15 9.05
CA GLY A 464 16.23 -7.09 10.51
C GLY A 464 17.32 -7.89 11.22
N LEU A 465 17.57 -9.14 10.78
CA LEU A 465 18.63 -9.98 11.34
C LEU A 465 20.03 -9.39 11.14
N ILE A 466 20.31 -8.84 9.97
CA ILE A 466 21.61 -8.21 9.70
C ILE A 466 21.78 -6.92 10.51
N ALA A 467 20.73 -6.14 10.70
CA ALA A 467 20.75 -4.95 11.56
C ALA A 467 21.02 -5.32 13.02
N GLU A 468 20.36 -6.36 13.56
CA GLU A 468 20.62 -6.85 14.92
C GLU A 468 22.05 -7.40 15.07
N PHE A 469 22.51 -8.18 14.10
CA PHE A 469 23.88 -8.71 14.08
C PHE A 469 24.93 -7.61 14.02
N SER A 470 24.63 -6.51 13.31
CA SER A 470 25.53 -5.36 13.14
C SER A 470 25.35 -4.28 14.22
N SER A 471 24.65 -4.57 15.32
CA SER A 471 24.43 -3.63 16.44
C SER A 471 25.74 -3.11 17.08
N TYR A 472 26.81 -3.90 17.00
CA TYR A 472 28.16 -3.49 17.41
C TYR A 472 29.14 -3.67 16.23
N PRO A 473 29.21 -2.72 15.27
CA PRO A 473 29.92 -2.87 14.01
C PRO A 473 31.42 -3.19 14.14
N GLU A 474 32.03 -2.76 15.25
CA GLU A 474 33.43 -3.03 15.56
C GLU A 474 33.70 -4.49 15.91
N LEU A 475 32.68 -5.25 16.33
CA LEU A 475 32.78 -6.65 16.76
C LEU A 475 32.11 -7.60 15.76
N CYS A 476 30.92 -7.24 15.29
CA CYS A 476 30.11 -8.04 14.38
C CYS A 476 29.65 -7.13 13.24
N ASN A 477 30.01 -7.48 12.01
CA ASN A 477 29.59 -6.75 10.82
C ASN A 477 29.32 -7.73 9.68
N ILE A 478 28.57 -7.31 8.66
CA ILE A 478 28.22 -8.20 7.54
C ILE A 478 29.46 -8.82 6.86
N SER A 479 30.59 -8.10 6.85
CA SER A 479 31.84 -8.60 6.26
C SER A 479 32.45 -9.78 7.03
N THR A 480 32.10 -10.01 8.30
CA THR A 480 32.57 -11.21 9.02
C THR A 480 31.84 -12.49 8.59
N ILE A 481 30.68 -12.35 7.96
CA ILE A 481 29.88 -13.48 7.46
C ILE A 481 29.68 -13.44 5.94
N SER A 482 30.32 -12.52 5.22
CA SER A 482 30.10 -12.30 3.78
C SER A 482 30.35 -13.55 2.96
N ASP A 483 31.41 -14.31 3.24
CA ASP A 483 31.74 -15.53 2.47
C ASP A 483 30.67 -16.61 2.63
N PHE A 484 30.09 -16.72 3.83
CA PHE A 484 28.96 -17.62 4.06
C PHE A 484 27.73 -17.14 3.28
N LEU A 485 27.42 -15.84 3.36
CA LEU A 485 26.24 -15.28 2.69
C LEU A 485 26.36 -15.39 1.18
N ASP A 486 27.53 -15.10 0.61
CA ASP A 486 27.83 -15.20 -0.82
C ASP A 486 27.51 -16.62 -1.32
N GLY A 487 28.18 -17.64 -0.77
CA GLY A 487 27.97 -19.02 -1.20
C GLY A 487 26.58 -19.58 -0.85
N PHE A 488 25.98 -19.16 0.27
CA PHE A 488 24.66 -19.64 0.66
C PHE A 488 23.56 -19.09 -0.25
N PHE A 489 23.55 -17.77 -0.50
CA PHE A 489 22.56 -17.13 -1.35
C PHE A 489 22.80 -17.48 -2.83
N GLU A 490 24.05 -17.56 -3.29
CA GLU A 490 24.36 -18.01 -4.65
C GLU A 490 23.70 -19.37 -4.94
N LYS A 491 23.85 -20.33 -4.02
CA LYS A 491 23.25 -21.67 -4.17
C LYS A 491 21.72 -21.64 -4.09
N LYS A 492 21.15 -20.93 -3.11
CA LYS A 492 19.69 -20.92 -2.88
C LYS A 492 18.94 -20.14 -3.96
N LEU A 493 19.39 -18.93 -4.27
CA LEU A 493 18.79 -18.10 -5.32
C LEU A 493 19.11 -18.65 -6.70
N GLY A 494 20.31 -19.21 -6.92
CA GLY A 494 20.66 -19.89 -8.16
C GLY A 494 19.65 -20.98 -8.54
N GLY A 495 19.34 -21.90 -7.60
CA GLY A 495 18.33 -22.93 -7.84
C GLY A 495 16.91 -22.39 -8.04
N HIS A 496 16.55 -21.26 -7.43
CA HIS A 496 15.27 -20.57 -7.68
C HIS A 496 15.20 -20.02 -9.11
N PHE A 497 16.25 -19.34 -9.58
CA PHE A 497 16.31 -18.79 -10.92
C PHE A 497 16.37 -19.86 -12.01
N GLU A 498 17.07 -20.97 -11.79
CA GLU A 498 17.07 -22.11 -12.73
C GLU A 498 15.66 -22.68 -12.96
N ASN A 499 14.82 -22.71 -11.93
CA ASN A 499 13.43 -23.17 -12.06
C ASN A 499 12.51 -22.15 -12.71
N MET A 500 12.87 -20.87 -12.64
CA MET A 500 12.10 -19.75 -13.19
C MET A 500 12.23 -19.68 -14.72
N PHE A 501 13.44 -19.74 -15.26
CA PHE A 501 13.70 -19.59 -16.70
C PHE A 501 13.77 -20.94 -17.40
N LYS A 502 12.68 -21.32 -18.09
CA LYS A 502 12.53 -22.66 -18.70
C LYS A 502 12.92 -22.75 -20.17
N SER A 503 13.18 -21.61 -20.82
CA SER A 503 13.44 -21.57 -22.26
C SER A 503 14.80 -22.19 -22.62
N ASP A 504 14.77 -23.20 -23.50
CA ASP A 504 15.98 -23.82 -24.07
C ASP A 504 16.82 -22.81 -24.86
N ILE A 505 16.19 -21.81 -25.50
CA ILE A 505 16.91 -20.75 -26.22
C ILE A 505 17.81 -19.97 -25.26
N ILE A 506 17.27 -19.59 -24.09
CA ILE A 506 18.02 -18.87 -23.06
C ILE A 506 19.17 -19.74 -22.54
N LYS A 507 18.87 -20.99 -22.20
CA LYS A 507 19.85 -21.94 -21.67
C LYS A 507 21.01 -22.19 -22.64
N ASP A 508 20.71 -22.44 -23.90
CA ASP A 508 21.72 -22.75 -24.92
C ASP A 508 22.56 -21.51 -25.25
N SER A 509 21.97 -20.31 -25.23
CA SER A 509 22.69 -19.04 -25.44
C SER A 509 23.71 -18.77 -24.34
N LEU A 510 23.36 -19.05 -23.08
CA LEU A 510 24.27 -18.91 -21.95
C LEU A 510 25.37 -19.97 -21.93
N SER A 511 25.19 -21.06 -22.67
CA SER A 511 26.15 -22.16 -22.76
C SER A 511 27.19 -21.97 -23.86
N SER A 512 26.92 -21.09 -24.83
CA SER A 512 27.70 -20.96 -26.07
C SER A 512 28.76 -19.84 -26.06
N GLY A 513 28.72 -18.92 -25.10
CA GLY A 513 29.62 -17.75 -25.04
C GLY A 513 30.40 -17.65 -23.73
N HIS A 514 31.58 -17.03 -23.80
CA HIS A 514 32.41 -16.69 -22.63
C HIS A 514 32.32 -15.21 -22.24
N SER A 515 31.74 -14.37 -23.10
CA SER A 515 31.44 -12.95 -22.84
C SER A 515 29.95 -12.64 -23.03
N ASP A 516 29.48 -11.56 -22.41
CA ASP A 516 28.08 -11.10 -22.56
C ASP A 516 27.73 -10.79 -24.02
N GLU A 517 28.68 -10.31 -24.81
CA GLU A 517 28.51 -10.03 -26.24
C GLU A 517 28.34 -11.30 -27.07
N GLU A 518 29.13 -12.34 -26.80
CA GLU A 518 29.02 -13.65 -27.47
C GLU A 518 27.70 -14.34 -27.13
N VAL A 519 27.26 -14.23 -25.87
CA VAL A 519 25.97 -14.74 -25.39
C VAL A 519 24.81 -14.01 -26.06
N ALA A 520 24.87 -12.68 -26.15
CA ALA A 520 23.86 -11.88 -26.84
C ALA A 520 23.80 -12.16 -28.35
N ALA A 521 24.95 -12.32 -29.02
CA ALA A 521 25.02 -12.70 -30.43
C ALA A 521 24.42 -14.09 -30.67
N SER A 522 24.81 -15.09 -29.86
CA SER A 522 24.26 -16.45 -29.93
C SER A 522 22.74 -16.46 -29.74
N PHE A 523 22.23 -15.69 -28.78
CA PHE A 523 20.79 -15.55 -28.55
C PHE A 523 20.08 -15.01 -29.78
N LYS A 524 20.58 -13.92 -30.39
CA LYS A 524 20.02 -13.34 -31.62
C LYS A 524 20.02 -14.34 -32.78
N ASP A 525 21.08 -15.12 -32.94
CA ASP A 525 21.15 -16.16 -33.97
C ASP A 525 20.10 -17.26 -33.74
N TYR A 526 19.89 -17.69 -32.50
CA TYR A 526 18.85 -18.66 -32.17
C TYR A 526 17.44 -18.14 -32.47
N LEU A 527 17.18 -16.84 -32.29
CA LEU A 527 15.88 -16.23 -32.63
C LEU A 527 15.54 -16.38 -34.12
N LEU A 528 16.53 -16.44 -35.02
CA LEU A 528 16.28 -16.58 -36.46
C LEU A 528 15.86 -18.00 -36.85
N VAL A 529 16.37 -19.01 -36.15
CA VAL A 529 16.35 -20.41 -36.60
C VAL A 529 15.41 -21.28 -35.78
N ARG A 530 15.25 -21.02 -34.48
CA ARG A 530 14.45 -21.86 -33.59
C ARG A 530 13.06 -21.27 -33.39
N ASP A 531 12.08 -22.16 -33.26
CA ASP A 531 10.72 -21.75 -32.89
C ASP A 531 10.65 -21.46 -31.38
N ILE A 532 9.93 -20.39 -31.02
CA ILE A 532 9.73 -19.99 -29.63
C ILE A 532 8.56 -20.81 -29.06
N ASP A 533 8.86 -21.70 -28.12
CA ASP A 533 7.83 -22.49 -27.44
C ASP A 533 7.07 -21.65 -26.40
N ARG A 534 5.77 -21.51 -26.62
CA ARG A 534 4.84 -20.79 -25.74
C ARG A 534 4.85 -21.33 -24.30
N SER A 535 5.09 -22.62 -24.10
CA SER A 535 5.05 -23.27 -22.78
C SER A 535 6.19 -22.83 -21.85
N ASN A 536 7.25 -22.24 -22.42
CA ASN A 536 8.43 -21.75 -21.70
C ASN A 536 8.38 -20.24 -21.39
N LEU A 537 7.24 -19.59 -21.65
CA LEU A 537 7.05 -18.14 -21.52
C LEU A 537 6.10 -17.79 -20.36
N PHE A 538 6.22 -16.57 -19.85
CA PHE A 538 5.54 -16.16 -18.63
C PHE A 538 4.07 -15.76 -18.83
N PHE A 539 3.78 -14.85 -19.77
CA PHE A 539 2.45 -14.31 -20.14
C PHE A 539 1.47 -14.01 -18.98
N GLN A 540 1.98 -13.88 -17.76
CA GLN A 540 1.24 -13.58 -16.55
C GLN A 540 2.05 -12.53 -15.80
N LYS A 541 1.40 -11.41 -15.46
CA LYS A 541 2.00 -10.32 -14.70
C LYS A 541 2.79 -10.80 -13.48
N GLN A 542 2.21 -11.73 -12.70
CA GLN A 542 2.84 -12.31 -11.51
C GLN A 542 4.23 -12.89 -11.78
N SER A 543 4.43 -13.53 -12.94
CA SER A 543 5.71 -14.12 -13.29
C SER A 543 6.79 -13.07 -13.54
N TYR A 544 6.42 -11.94 -14.14
CA TYR A 544 7.32 -10.78 -14.31
C TYR A 544 7.63 -10.11 -12.97
N GLU A 545 6.62 -9.93 -12.12
CA GLU A 545 6.81 -9.41 -10.76
C GLU A 545 7.76 -10.31 -9.96
N ASN A 546 7.55 -11.64 -9.98
CA ASN A 546 8.44 -12.60 -9.32
C ASN A 546 9.89 -12.47 -9.83
N MET A 547 10.08 -12.33 -11.15
CA MET A 547 11.39 -12.15 -11.77
C MET A 547 12.07 -10.86 -11.29
N PHE A 548 11.39 -9.71 -11.37
CA PHE A 548 11.95 -8.42 -11.00
C PHE A 548 12.16 -8.27 -9.50
N PHE A 549 11.24 -8.76 -8.66
CA PHE A 549 11.39 -8.73 -7.20
C PHE A 549 12.58 -9.61 -6.76
N SER A 550 12.75 -10.78 -7.39
CA SER A 550 13.90 -11.66 -7.13
C SER A 550 15.22 -10.97 -7.52
N LEU A 551 15.27 -10.33 -8.69
CA LEU A 551 16.46 -9.62 -9.18
C LEU A 551 16.84 -8.45 -8.27
N GLU A 552 15.86 -7.65 -7.87
CA GLU A 552 16.07 -6.53 -6.96
C GLU A 552 16.49 -6.98 -5.56
N THR A 553 15.92 -8.07 -5.05
CA THR A 553 16.34 -8.68 -3.78
C THR A 553 17.80 -9.12 -3.84
N LEU A 554 18.21 -9.77 -4.93
CA LEU A 554 19.60 -10.20 -5.12
C LEU A 554 20.55 -9.00 -5.17
N ARG A 555 20.19 -7.94 -5.89
CA ARG A 555 20.96 -6.69 -5.98
C ARG A 555 21.17 -6.04 -4.61
N ASP A 556 20.09 -5.92 -3.83
CA ASP A 556 20.13 -5.32 -2.51
C ASP A 556 20.94 -6.15 -1.50
N ILE A 557 20.86 -7.49 -1.58
CA ILE A 557 21.66 -8.40 -0.75
C ILE A 557 23.15 -8.31 -1.13
N ASN A 558 23.46 -8.24 -2.43
CA ASN A 558 24.84 -8.21 -2.89
C ASN A 558 25.54 -6.87 -2.59
N GLY A 559 24.82 -5.73 -2.62
CA GLY A 559 25.39 -4.41 -2.34
C GLY A 559 26.29 -4.32 -1.09
N PRO A 560 25.84 -4.78 0.10
CA PRO A 560 26.65 -4.81 1.32
C PRO A 560 27.61 -6.01 1.43
N ILE A 561 27.31 -7.16 0.80
CA ILE A 561 28.16 -8.37 0.86
C ILE A 561 29.37 -8.21 -0.07
N LYS A 562 29.16 -7.67 -1.28
CA LYS A 562 30.11 -7.60 -2.40
C LYS A 562 30.71 -8.96 -2.73
N GLY A 563 29.85 -9.96 -2.77
CA GLY A 563 30.21 -11.35 -3.00
C GLY A 563 30.48 -11.63 -4.47
N LYS A 564 31.51 -12.42 -4.78
CA LYS A 564 31.85 -12.72 -6.17
C LYS A 564 30.84 -13.67 -6.80
N GLY A 565 30.33 -14.64 -6.02
CA GLY A 565 29.32 -15.59 -6.46
C GLY A 565 27.99 -14.90 -6.75
N LEU A 566 27.56 -14.02 -5.86
CA LEU A 566 26.34 -13.24 -6.00
C LEU A 566 26.42 -12.23 -7.16
N GLU A 567 27.57 -11.59 -7.39
CA GLU A 567 27.77 -10.72 -8.55
C GLU A 567 27.64 -11.50 -9.87
N ALA A 568 28.27 -12.67 -9.96
CA ALA A 568 28.17 -13.55 -11.13
C ALA A 568 26.72 -14.02 -11.35
N LEU A 569 26.03 -14.40 -10.28
CA LEU A 569 24.62 -14.78 -10.34
C LEU A 569 23.74 -13.59 -10.78
N LEU A 570 23.97 -12.39 -10.24
CA LEU A 570 23.22 -11.18 -10.57
C LEU A 570 23.34 -10.85 -12.05
N SER A 571 24.56 -10.87 -12.59
CA SER A 571 24.80 -10.67 -14.03
C SER A 571 24.08 -11.74 -14.88
N SER A 572 24.23 -13.01 -14.50
CA SER A 572 23.58 -14.12 -15.22
C SER A 572 22.04 -13.99 -15.23
N VAL A 573 21.43 -13.65 -14.09
CA VAL A 573 19.98 -13.47 -13.96
C VAL A 573 19.50 -12.25 -14.73
N LEU A 574 20.23 -11.14 -14.69
CA LEU A 574 19.89 -9.94 -15.47
C LEU A 574 19.84 -10.26 -16.97
N THR A 575 20.84 -11.01 -17.48
CA THR A 575 20.87 -11.46 -18.88
C THR A 575 19.70 -12.39 -19.20
N ARG A 576 19.37 -13.34 -18.32
CA ARG A 576 18.19 -14.22 -18.47
C ARG A 576 16.89 -13.42 -18.54
N SER A 577 16.72 -12.43 -17.66
CA SER A 577 15.54 -11.56 -17.64
C SER A 577 15.39 -10.78 -18.94
N LYS A 578 16.49 -10.21 -19.47
CA LYS A 578 16.50 -9.54 -20.78
C LYS A 578 16.04 -10.48 -21.89
N PHE A 579 16.60 -11.69 -21.92
CA PHE A 579 16.27 -12.68 -22.94
C PHE A 579 14.82 -13.16 -22.83
N GLN A 580 14.31 -13.34 -21.61
CA GLN A 580 12.94 -13.76 -21.37
C GLN A 580 11.96 -12.74 -21.96
N VAL A 581 12.09 -11.46 -21.58
CA VAL A 581 11.24 -10.36 -22.10
C VAL A 581 11.29 -10.30 -23.63
N VAL A 582 12.48 -10.45 -24.21
CA VAL A 582 12.64 -10.51 -25.67
C VAL A 582 11.85 -11.67 -26.27
N LEU A 583 11.92 -12.88 -25.70
CA LEU A 583 11.20 -14.04 -26.22
C LEU A 583 9.68 -13.86 -26.17
N GLU A 584 9.12 -13.24 -25.13
CA GLU A 584 7.67 -13.02 -25.08
C GLU A 584 7.18 -11.99 -26.09
N ILE A 585 7.92 -10.90 -26.25
CA ILE A 585 7.61 -9.90 -27.28
C ILE A 585 7.80 -10.51 -28.67
N LEU A 586 8.92 -11.22 -28.90
CA LEU A 586 9.21 -11.86 -30.18
C LEU A 586 8.26 -12.98 -30.52
N TYR A 587 7.69 -13.69 -29.56
CA TYR A 587 6.68 -14.71 -29.82
C TYR A 587 5.48 -14.12 -30.57
N PHE A 588 4.89 -13.04 -30.06
CA PHE A 588 3.77 -12.38 -30.72
C PHE A 588 4.21 -11.55 -31.93
N PHE A 589 5.40 -10.94 -31.89
CA PHE A 589 5.95 -10.22 -33.03
C PHE A 589 6.22 -11.13 -34.21
N ASP A 590 6.75 -12.32 -34.00
CA ASP A 590 6.99 -13.29 -35.07
C ASP A 590 5.69 -13.82 -35.68
N LEU A 591 4.65 -14.06 -34.87
CA LEU A 591 3.30 -14.34 -35.39
C LEU A 591 2.75 -13.16 -36.20
N PHE A 592 2.91 -11.93 -35.70
CA PHE A 592 2.60 -10.71 -36.46
C PHE A 592 3.36 -10.63 -37.78
N TYR A 593 4.64 -10.98 -37.79
CA TYR A 593 5.57 -10.90 -38.92
C TYR A 593 5.29 -11.97 -39.99
N ARG A 594 4.86 -13.17 -39.59
CA ARG A 594 4.58 -14.32 -40.46
C ARG A 594 3.13 -14.43 -40.92
N GLU A 595 2.18 -13.98 -40.10
CA GLU A 595 0.74 -14.20 -40.34
C GLU A 595 -0.04 -12.89 -40.50
N GLY A 596 0.60 -11.75 -40.24
CA GLY A 596 -0.06 -10.45 -40.20
C GLY A 596 -0.72 -10.05 -41.51
N ASN A 597 -1.94 -9.48 -41.41
CA ASN A 597 -2.58 -8.73 -42.48
C ASN A 597 -2.47 -7.23 -42.18
N TYR A 598 -1.42 -6.61 -42.70
CA TYR A 598 -1.02 -5.24 -42.35
C TYR A 598 -1.97 -4.15 -42.87
N ALA A 599 -2.83 -4.48 -43.83
CA ALA A 599 -3.82 -3.56 -44.38
C ALA A 599 -5.08 -3.44 -43.50
N ASN A 600 -5.32 -4.41 -42.61
CA ASN A 600 -6.46 -4.40 -41.71
C ASN A 600 -6.26 -3.40 -40.55
N LYS A 601 -7.36 -2.87 -40.02
CA LYS A 601 -7.36 -1.98 -38.84
C LYS A 601 -7.34 -2.76 -37.51
N ASN A 602 -7.68 -4.05 -37.54
CA ASN A 602 -7.77 -4.87 -36.33
C ASN A 602 -6.44 -5.62 -36.09
N ASP A 603 -5.55 -5.02 -35.30
CA ASP A 603 -4.19 -5.51 -35.07
C ASP A 603 -4.09 -6.44 -33.85
N TYR A 604 -4.70 -7.63 -33.94
CA TYR A 604 -4.73 -8.61 -32.83
C TYR A 604 -3.35 -8.87 -32.21
N TYR A 605 -2.34 -9.17 -33.04
CA TYR A 605 -1.00 -9.49 -32.55
C TYR A 605 -0.29 -8.28 -31.95
N LEU A 606 -0.51 -7.07 -32.50
CA LEU A 606 0.03 -5.84 -31.92
C LEU A 606 -0.54 -5.62 -30.53
N HIS A 607 -1.85 -5.81 -30.34
CA HIS A 607 -2.47 -5.75 -29.01
C HIS A 607 -1.90 -6.80 -28.04
N LYS A 608 -1.53 -8.00 -28.53
CA LYS A 608 -0.87 -9.00 -27.69
C LYS A 608 0.55 -8.61 -27.28
N ILE A 609 1.32 -8.02 -28.20
CA ILE A 609 2.63 -7.43 -27.88
C ILE A 609 2.46 -6.35 -26.83
N LEU A 610 1.50 -5.45 -27.02
CA LEU A 610 1.21 -4.37 -26.06
C LEU A 610 0.78 -4.91 -24.69
N GLY A 611 0.02 -6.00 -24.64
CA GLY A 611 -0.33 -6.66 -23.38
C GLY A 611 0.90 -7.18 -22.63
N VAL A 612 1.88 -7.76 -23.32
CA VAL A 612 3.16 -8.16 -22.71
C VAL A 612 3.93 -6.93 -22.21
N VAL A 613 3.96 -5.87 -23.01
CA VAL A 613 4.62 -4.60 -22.63
C VAL A 613 3.97 -4.00 -21.39
N GLU A 614 2.64 -4.00 -21.31
CA GLU A 614 1.87 -3.52 -20.16
C GLU A 614 2.11 -4.40 -18.92
N ASP A 615 2.12 -5.73 -19.05
CA ASP A 615 2.43 -6.65 -17.95
C ASP A 615 3.86 -6.45 -17.41
N VAL A 616 4.83 -6.19 -18.29
CA VAL A 616 6.24 -5.93 -17.94
C VAL A 616 6.41 -4.52 -17.35
N TYR A 617 5.72 -3.50 -17.86
CA TYR A 617 5.87 -2.12 -17.42
C TYR A 617 5.06 -1.82 -16.15
N SER A 618 3.92 -2.48 -15.96
CA SER A 618 3.04 -2.30 -14.80
C SER A 618 3.49 -3.06 -13.55
N SER A 619 4.57 -3.85 -13.62
CA SER A 619 5.21 -4.40 -12.43
C SER A 619 5.88 -3.25 -11.66
N GLU A 620 5.68 -3.16 -10.34
CA GLU A 620 6.15 -2.06 -9.47
C GLU A 620 7.69 -1.98 -9.28
N SER A 621 8.47 -2.46 -10.25
CA SER A 621 9.93 -2.44 -10.25
C SER A 621 10.53 -1.11 -10.70
N ARG A 622 11.83 -0.94 -10.45
CA ARG A 622 12.58 0.29 -10.79
C ARG A 622 12.59 0.55 -12.31
N PRO A 623 12.42 1.80 -12.77
CA PRO A 623 12.48 2.18 -14.18
C PRO A 623 13.75 1.72 -14.91
N ASP A 624 14.90 1.71 -14.22
CA ASP A 624 16.20 1.42 -14.83
C ASP A 624 16.29 0.00 -15.43
N ILE A 625 15.72 -1.01 -14.75
CA ILE A 625 15.72 -2.40 -15.25
C ILE A 625 14.83 -2.52 -16.48
N HIS A 626 13.70 -1.81 -16.51
CA HIS A 626 12.82 -1.80 -17.67
C HIS A 626 13.53 -1.20 -18.87
N ILE A 627 14.19 -0.05 -18.71
CA ILE A 627 14.95 0.60 -19.78
C ILE A 627 16.02 -0.35 -20.36
N GLU A 628 16.77 -1.05 -19.50
CA GLU A 628 17.77 -2.03 -19.96
C GLU A 628 17.16 -3.21 -20.73
N CYS A 629 16.03 -3.76 -20.26
CA CYS A 629 15.35 -4.87 -20.94
C CYS A 629 14.78 -4.43 -22.29
N PHE A 630 14.10 -3.28 -22.33
CA PHE A 630 13.51 -2.75 -23.55
C PHE A 630 14.57 -2.28 -24.56
N GLY A 631 15.71 -1.75 -24.11
CA GLY A 631 16.83 -1.46 -24.99
C GLY A 631 17.31 -2.71 -25.75
N PHE A 632 17.40 -3.85 -25.06
CA PHE A 632 17.76 -5.12 -25.70
C PHE A 632 16.66 -5.67 -26.62
N VAL A 633 15.38 -5.40 -26.31
CA VAL A 633 14.24 -5.69 -27.21
C VAL A 633 14.37 -4.95 -28.53
N PHE A 634 14.69 -3.64 -28.51
CA PHE A 634 14.92 -2.87 -29.73
C PHE A 634 16.05 -3.46 -30.57
N GLU A 635 17.16 -3.81 -29.93
CA GLU A 635 18.32 -4.40 -30.59
C GLU A 635 17.97 -5.74 -31.27
N CYS A 636 17.22 -6.61 -30.57
CA CYS A 636 16.78 -7.89 -31.12
C CYS A 636 15.74 -7.75 -32.23
N LEU A 637 14.79 -6.81 -32.12
CA LEU A 637 13.80 -6.56 -33.17
C LEU A 637 14.45 -5.97 -34.43
N ASN A 638 15.38 -5.03 -34.28
CA ASN A 638 16.18 -4.50 -35.41
C ASN A 638 16.91 -5.64 -36.13
N PHE A 639 17.62 -6.46 -35.37
CA PHE A 639 18.32 -7.62 -35.90
C PHE A 639 17.38 -8.62 -36.59
N TYR A 640 16.25 -8.96 -35.96
CA TYR A 640 15.29 -9.93 -36.49
C TYR A 640 14.67 -9.48 -37.82
N ILE A 641 14.23 -8.21 -37.90
CA ILE A 641 13.59 -7.67 -39.11
C ILE A 641 14.56 -7.64 -40.28
N GLN A 642 15.81 -7.25 -40.05
CA GLN A 642 16.84 -7.14 -41.09
C GLN A 642 17.32 -8.50 -41.60
N ASN A 643 17.32 -9.52 -40.74
CA ASN A 643 17.92 -10.82 -41.05
C ASN A 643 16.90 -11.92 -41.38
N ASN A 644 15.62 -11.75 -41.02
CA ASN A 644 14.58 -12.77 -41.25
C ASN A 644 13.56 -12.43 -42.35
N VAL A 645 13.98 -11.67 -43.36
CA VAL A 645 13.12 -11.17 -44.46
C VAL A 645 12.37 -12.25 -45.24
N ALA A 646 12.89 -13.48 -45.27
CA ALA A 646 12.22 -14.61 -45.92
C ALA A 646 10.88 -14.94 -45.26
N ARG A 647 10.80 -14.81 -43.93
CA ARG A 647 9.59 -15.10 -43.13
C ARG A 647 8.55 -13.99 -43.16
N LEU A 648 8.91 -12.77 -43.58
CA LEU A 648 7.99 -11.62 -43.61
C LEU A 648 6.85 -11.85 -44.61
N ASN A 649 5.60 -11.83 -44.15
CA ASN A 649 4.44 -12.07 -45.01
C ASN A 649 3.99 -10.84 -45.81
N VAL A 650 4.82 -10.41 -46.75
CA VAL A 650 4.52 -9.34 -47.71
C VAL A 650 4.69 -9.83 -49.14
N ARG A 651 3.76 -9.45 -50.02
CA ARG A 651 3.72 -9.84 -51.44
C ARG A 651 3.79 -8.64 -52.38
N SER A 652 3.72 -7.42 -51.86
CA SER A 652 3.80 -6.20 -52.66
C SER A 652 4.45 -5.04 -51.90
N ILE A 653 4.94 -4.05 -52.64
CA ILE A 653 5.50 -2.83 -52.07
C ILE A 653 4.45 -2.10 -51.20
N GLU A 654 3.17 -2.17 -51.56
CA GLU A 654 2.10 -1.53 -50.79
C GLU A 654 1.88 -2.22 -49.44
N GLU A 655 1.89 -3.56 -49.41
CA GLU A 655 1.85 -4.32 -48.14
C GLU A 655 3.07 -4.03 -47.27
N LEU A 656 4.26 -3.88 -47.87
CA LEU A 656 5.47 -3.48 -47.15
C LEU A 656 5.34 -2.08 -46.53
N ARG A 657 4.70 -1.12 -47.24
CA ARG A 657 4.42 0.22 -46.68
C ARG A 657 3.43 0.16 -45.52
N HIS A 658 2.43 -0.72 -45.60
CA HIS A 658 1.51 -0.94 -44.49
C HIS A 658 2.23 -1.54 -43.27
N PHE A 659 3.08 -2.56 -43.47
CA PHE A 659 3.92 -3.12 -42.42
C PHE A 659 4.82 -2.05 -41.79
N LEU A 660 5.51 -1.24 -42.60
CA LEU A 660 6.37 -0.15 -42.13
C LEU A 660 5.61 0.84 -41.23
N LYS A 661 4.36 1.19 -41.57
CA LYS A 661 3.51 2.04 -40.71
C LYS A 661 3.24 1.40 -39.35
N LYS A 662 3.01 0.09 -39.30
CA LYS A 662 2.80 -0.65 -38.04
C LYS A 662 4.08 -0.73 -37.21
N ILE A 663 5.24 -0.90 -37.86
CA ILE A 663 6.54 -0.89 -37.18
C ILE A 663 6.84 0.48 -36.58
N ARG A 664 6.55 1.59 -37.28
CA ARG A 664 6.66 2.94 -36.71
C ARG A 664 5.74 3.15 -35.51
N LEU A 665 4.51 2.64 -35.58
CA LEU A 665 3.61 2.70 -34.43
C LEU A 665 4.16 1.88 -33.24
N LEU A 666 4.70 0.69 -33.50
CA LEU A 666 5.33 -0.13 -32.46
C LEU A 666 6.56 0.59 -31.86
N ASP A 667 7.37 1.25 -32.69
CA ASP A 667 8.52 2.06 -32.26
C ASP A 667 8.09 3.23 -31.37
N GLU A 668 7.05 3.98 -31.76
CA GLU A 668 6.50 5.07 -30.96
C GLU A 668 6.01 4.58 -29.58
N ILE A 669 5.33 3.43 -29.54
CA ILE A 669 4.78 2.89 -28.29
C ILE A 669 5.90 2.34 -27.39
N LEU A 670 6.81 1.53 -27.94
CA LEU A 670 7.94 0.99 -27.16
C LEU A 670 8.93 2.10 -26.75
N GLY A 671 9.08 3.14 -27.58
CA GLY A 671 9.99 4.26 -27.35
C GLY A 671 9.59 5.11 -26.15
N PHE A 672 8.30 5.16 -25.81
CA PHE A 672 7.82 5.77 -24.57
C PHE A 672 8.43 5.11 -23.31
N ILE A 673 8.77 3.82 -23.39
CA ILE A 673 9.30 3.04 -22.27
C ILE A 673 10.82 2.90 -22.36
N GLY A 674 11.36 2.67 -23.57
CA GLY A 674 12.78 2.44 -23.80
C GLY A 674 13.67 3.68 -23.80
N GLY A 675 13.12 4.89 -23.70
CA GLY A 675 13.92 6.12 -23.68
C GLY A 675 14.56 6.42 -25.05
N GLU A 676 15.89 6.36 -25.14
CA GLU A 676 16.64 6.72 -26.37
C GLU A 676 16.71 5.59 -27.42
N TYR A 677 16.32 4.36 -27.07
CA TYR A 677 16.35 3.21 -27.99
C TYR A 677 15.20 3.26 -29.01
N SER A 678 15.45 2.79 -30.23
CA SER A 678 14.47 2.85 -31.33
C SER A 678 14.67 1.77 -32.41
N LEU A 679 13.64 1.54 -33.22
CA LEU A 679 13.64 0.68 -34.40
C LEU A 679 14.13 1.39 -35.67
N ASN A 680 14.87 2.50 -35.52
CA ASN A 680 15.33 3.31 -36.65
C ASN A 680 16.17 2.51 -37.67
N GLU A 681 16.95 1.53 -37.22
CA GLU A 681 17.73 0.68 -38.12
C GLU A 681 16.84 -0.23 -38.98
N ALA A 682 15.79 -0.83 -38.40
CA ALA A 682 14.82 -1.62 -39.14
C ALA A 682 13.95 -0.73 -40.05
N ILE A 683 13.51 0.44 -39.56
CA ILE A 683 12.73 1.41 -40.32
C ILE A 683 13.51 1.88 -41.55
N GLY A 684 14.76 2.31 -41.37
CA GLY A 684 15.65 2.73 -42.46
C GLY A 684 15.90 1.60 -43.47
N PHE A 685 16.14 0.38 -42.98
CA PHE A 685 16.27 -0.81 -43.84
C PHE A 685 15.04 -1.04 -44.72
N LEU A 686 13.83 -0.95 -44.16
CA LEU A 686 12.58 -1.14 -44.91
C LEU A 686 12.32 0.01 -45.90
N GLU A 687 12.64 1.25 -45.51
CA GLU A 687 12.55 2.44 -46.38
C GLU A 687 13.47 2.37 -47.59
N ASP A 688 14.70 1.90 -47.40
CA ASP A 688 15.66 1.64 -48.48
C ASP A 688 15.10 0.60 -49.47
N VAL A 689 14.45 -0.45 -48.97
CA VAL A 689 13.81 -1.46 -49.83
C VAL A 689 12.59 -0.90 -50.56
N VAL A 690 11.76 -0.06 -49.94
CA VAL A 690 10.61 0.60 -50.59
C VAL A 690 11.08 1.56 -51.69
N SER A 691 12.08 2.38 -51.39
CA SER A 691 12.64 3.39 -52.29
C SER A 691 13.54 2.81 -53.39
N GLY A 692 14.02 1.57 -53.22
CA GLY A 692 14.91 0.89 -54.18
C GLY A 692 16.40 1.17 -53.95
N ASN A 693 16.77 1.88 -52.88
CA ASN A 693 18.14 2.21 -52.51
C ASN A 693 18.81 1.07 -51.71
N ILE A 694 18.81 -0.14 -52.28
CA ILE A 694 19.17 -1.35 -51.53
C ILE A 694 20.69 -1.51 -51.38
N ARG A 695 21.17 -1.52 -50.13
CA ARG A 695 22.60 -1.66 -49.80
C ARG A 695 22.99 -3.06 -49.28
N SER A 696 22.06 -3.79 -48.66
CA SER A 696 22.34 -5.09 -48.02
C SER A 696 21.78 -6.26 -48.82
N GLU A 697 22.38 -7.44 -48.66
CA GLU A 697 21.98 -8.66 -49.36
C GLU A 697 20.57 -9.12 -48.96
N ASN A 698 20.21 -9.00 -47.68
CA ASN A 698 18.85 -9.27 -47.21
C ASN A 698 17.83 -8.27 -47.79
N GLY A 699 18.22 -7.01 -48.00
CA GLY A 699 17.38 -6.04 -48.69
C GLY A 699 17.11 -6.42 -50.16
N LYS A 700 18.11 -6.98 -50.85
CA LYS A 700 17.94 -7.50 -52.22
C LYS A 700 16.99 -8.69 -52.23
N ARG A 701 17.14 -9.62 -51.28
CA ARG A 701 16.24 -10.78 -51.13
C ARG A 701 14.80 -10.34 -50.91
N LEU A 702 14.56 -9.37 -50.02
CA LEU A 702 13.23 -8.83 -49.78
C LEU A 702 12.66 -8.15 -51.04
N ARG A 703 13.46 -7.34 -51.75
CA ARG A 703 13.01 -6.70 -52.99
C ARG A 703 12.69 -7.70 -54.08
N ASN A 704 13.49 -8.74 -54.25
CA ASN A 704 13.24 -9.81 -55.23
C ASN A 704 11.91 -10.51 -54.90
N LYS A 705 11.67 -10.86 -53.63
CA LYS A 705 10.40 -11.41 -53.16
C LYS A 705 9.19 -10.53 -53.48
N LEU A 706 9.35 -9.20 -53.47
CA LEU A 706 8.29 -8.24 -53.81
C LEU A 706 8.10 -8.03 -55.31
N ASN A 707 9.08 -8.40 -56.12
CA ASN A 707 9.09 -8.29 -57.57
C ASN A 707 8.76 -9.60 -58.29
N GLU A 708 8.84 -10.75 -57.59
CA GLU A 708 8.40 -12.06 -58.07
C GLU A 708 6.87 -12.08 -58.20
N LYS A 709 6.40 -11.75 -59.40
CA LYS A 709 5.04 -12.03 -59.89
C LYS A 709 5.12 -12.91 -61.13
#